data_AF-A0AAU9XBX6-F1
#
_entry.id   AF-A0AAU9XBX6-F1
#
_cell.length_a   1.000
_cell.length_b   1.000
_cell.length_c   1.000
_cell.angle_alpha   90.00
_cell.angle_beta   90.00
_cell.angle_gamma   90.00
#
_symmetry.space_group_name_H-M   'P 1'
#
loop_
_entity.id
_entity.type
_entity.pdbx_description
1 polymer ?
#
loop_
_entity_poly.entity_id
_entity_poly.type
_entity_poly.pdbx_seq_one_letter_code
_entity_poly.pdbx_strand_id
1 'polypeptide(L)'
;MYKESSVQLWTRITLIAILSPCVASGFSCLKDVHPGNCTCYPFGRTRVRVKCTGITQVPSNLPENTVSLDLSNNRLKSIPEDAFSNLKFLAKIDLSQNKLRTIPRNTFRNLTALFNVNIYQNNIKGGFFLPKSVVALQMSYNDLTLDDMKEILQNSKDITFLNIAGNPLGPNLTADIFAGFDRIVYLELSGSGLKRIESGAFQAMKKIEKLYIRSTNLTKIADGAFNSLSKLIELRLDGNKLTSVPDLTGLKTVEFLNLGNNRISNISSLATSRINYVREIDLSFNNKLSSIPDRAFSGLKQLKVLMLVNNSLASLPEKALAEMSLNFLFLHGNRIKNVDANAFRGLTDLRLVTLFKNPALTSLPRNVFDGLNENVTLALSCKTLKELPRGINDARVVCAPTESLFVVVYSPERRYQVDGLLDSGFMCSKCRQGGYHRCLNCSLCSTGTYSSRDRANSHCLRCPAGGFYQDEMGQIDCKTCSIGTYVPEINYPGKSATDCRACPYGTNTNEIAGYRACRCLHKFYRLDRFGPCKSCPYHGMNCENDTAILAPNYFWKWNSSEKMESYRSFVQNIQITTAEYNKTFSTFEGLLPKPLKCPYPDSCKGGINSTCNTGYQGTLCASCSSYHYLRFNRCLKCPKLVVTVFSCGLILLSFVLLFVIVFKCDSRRTGDNRFVADVVMSCIKIIIGFYQVLAGIFSALLHVQWPMVILSAAKCLKFVEGNILQFAPLSCIHPVLRLDPFIQFVLAVTINVFAVSLILLYLFFKMLLLNRMENSTEENNSNFIARNTLERMEDTTAENALYGIENSMLESTSACSTGESKWEKISKLKKSCYRNIFLFLLLSYPITSKKIINILPLPGACVEKCFLNDDNDCISLLKADYSIPCSTSRHSDFWHIAAGFALYPIAFPILLLALLWKCRKYPQKHKQFNFGLKVFYENYKDKYWFWEIVEMYRKLIFISVILLFDSESDSQIGFAVIAASASGIVYTIFRPMKDKFEDRLQTFVLWVIFFNVCLGAVYSRPTLNEGHGDNNTLFVNVMFFILNCSVLVVAVGKGLLHLIHGCRRKRDPDYEVLEPILGEEDHVTE
;
A
#
# COMPACT_ATOMS: atom_id res chain seq x y z
N MET A 1 49.85 -1.37 -15.09
CA MET A 1 51.30 -1.05 -15.01
C MET A 1 51.45 0.38 -14.53
N TYR A 2 52.64 0.71 -14.01
CA TYR A 2 53.21 2.01 -13.60
C TYR A 2 52.58 3.32 -14.18
N LYS A 3 52.65 4.48 -13.49
CA LYS A 3 53.53 4.90 -12.38
C LYS A 3 52.89 5.97 -11.48
N GLU A 4 53.34 6.09 -10.23
CA GLU A 4 53.00 7.21 -9.34
C GLU A 4 53.88 8.45 -9.61
N SER A 5 53.35 9.64 -9.27
CA SER A 5 54.11 10.83 -8.83
C SER A 5 53.21 11.72 -7.96
N SER A 6 53.66 12.09 -6.76
CA SER A 6 53.02 13.08 -5.86
C SER A 6 53.48 14.51 -6.17
N VAL A 7 52.80 15.57 -5.69
CA VAL A 7 53.12 16.39 -4.50
C VAL A 7 52.08 17.54 -4.49
N GLN A 8 51.27 17.79 -3.45
CA GLN A 8 51.49 18.71 -2.30
C GLN A 8 51.87 20.18 -2.70
N LEU A 9 51.53 21.27 -1.99
CA LEU A 9 51.09 21.46 -0.59
C LEU A 9 50.27 22.79 -0.39
N TRP A 10 49.10 22.70 0.27
CA TRP A 10 48.44 23.65 1.21
C TRP A 10 48.49 25.20 1.05
N THR A 11 47.32 25.86 1.15
CA THR A 11 46.83 26.78 2.24
C THR A 11 45.63 27.64 1.77
N ARG A 12 44.76 28.27 2.61
CA ARG A 12 44.03 27.86 3.83
C ARG A 12 42.97 28.95 4.20
N ILE A 13 41.69 28.57 4.41
CA ILE A 13 40.74 29.10 5.45
C ILE A 13 40.26 30.59 5.32
N THR A 14 39.02 31.04 5.62
CA THR A 14 37.85 30.52 6.41
C THR A 14 36.54 30.51 5.55
N LEU A 15 35.27 30.84 5.89
CA LEU A 15 34.55 31.33 7.11
C LEU A 15 33.07 30.81 7.21
N ILE A 16 32.67 30.45 8.43
CA ILE A 16 31.36 30.35 9.14
C ILE A 16 30.00 30.47 8.38
N ALA A 17 29.13 29.46 8.59
CA ALA A 17 27.71 29.62 9.00
C ALA A 17 27.06 28.31 9.57
N ILE A 18 26.60 28.33 10.84
CA ILE A 18 25.42 27.63 11.46
C ILE A 18 25.21 26.11 11.15
N LEU A 19 25.52 25.12 12.03
CA LEU A 19 24.83 24.63 13.27
C LEU A 19 23.37 24.13 13.05
N SER A 20 22.83 23.02 13.59
CA SER A 20 23.19 22.09 14.71
C SER A 20 22.28 20.81 14.60
N PRO A 21 22.29 19.79 15.50
CA PRO A 21 23.37 19.12 16.26
C PRO A 21 23.33 17.56 16.20
N CYS A 22 24.29 16.91 16.88
CA CYS A 22 24.21 15.55 17.48
C CYS A 22 23.81 14.30 16.65
N VAL A 23 24.83 13.59 16.13
CA VAL A 23 24.93 12.12 16.32
C VAL A 23 26.34 11.81 16.83
N ALA A 24 26.45 11.15 17.99
CA ALA A 24 27.73 10.67 18.52
C ALA A 24 28.11 9.33 17.88
N SER A 25 28.48 9.35 16.60
CA SER A 25 28.85 8.15 15.84
C SER A 25 30.18 7.56 16.33
N GLY A 26 30.09 6.56 17.21
CA GLY A 26 31.24 5.71 17.54
C GLY A 26 31.72 4.97 16.29
N PHE A 27 32.97 5.15 15.91
CA PHE A 27 33.53 4.49 14.73
C PHE A 27 33.58 2.98 14.93
N SER A 28 33.23 2.22 13.89
CA SER A 28 33.54 0.79 13.84
C SER A 28 35.06 0.64 13.76
N CYS A 29 35.63 -0.06 14.74
CA CYS A 29 37.08 -0.14 14.92
C CYS A 29 37.68 -1.49 14.51
N LEU A 30 36.85 -2.45 14.11
CA LEU A 30 37.25 -3.77 13.64
C LEU A 30 36.51 -4.08 12.34
N LYS A 31 37.26 -4.24 11.25
CA LYS A 31 36.68 -4.39 9.90
C LYS A 31 36.13 -5.79 9.63
N ASP A 32 36.69 -6.80 10.31
CA ASP A 32 36.56 -8.21 9.94
C ASP A 32 35.60 -9.00 10.87
N VAL A 33 34.65 -8.31 11.50
CA VAL A 33 33.72 -8.90 12.50
C VAL A 33 32.46 -9.42 11.81
N HIS A 34 32.47 -10.67 11.35
CA HIS A 34 31.33 -11.30 10.69
C HIS A 34 30.97 -12.67 11.31
N PRO A 35 29.70 -12.90 11.72
CA PRO A 35 28.61 -11.93 11.83
C PRO A 35 28.85 -10.93 12.98
N GLY A 36 28.29 -9.72 12.87
CA GLY A 36 28.26 -8.71 13.92
C GLY A 36 28.86 -7.36 13.54
N ASN A 37 29.17 -6.55 14.55
CA ASN A 37 29.91 -5.30 14.45
C ASN A 37 30.52 -4.97 15.84
N CYS A 38 31.65 -4.27 15.88
CA CYS A 38 32.27 -3.77 17.12
C CYS A 38 32.54 -2.27 17.04
N THR A 39 32.08 -1.55 18.06
CA THR A 39 32.21 -0.09 18.19
C THR A 39 33.21 0.27 19.29
N CYS A 40 34.08 1.25 19.02
CA CYS A 40 35.03 1.76 20.00
C CYS A 40 34.63 3.17 20.46
N TYR A 41 34.69 3.38 21.77
CA TYR A 41 34.43 4.66 22.43
C TYR A 41 35.72 5.14 23.11
N PRO A 42 36.14 6.40 22.94
CA PRO A 42 37.34 6.92 23.59
C PRO A 42 37.17 6.96 25.12
N PHE A 43 38.25 6.68 25.84
CA PHE A 43 38.30 6.73 27.30
C PHE A 43 39.59 7.41 27.76
N GLY A 44 39.51 8.70 28.06
CA GLY A 44 40.69 9.56 28.20
C GLY A 44 41.35 9.82 26.84
N ARG A 45 42.65 10.13 26.85
CA ARG A 45 43.39 10.49 25.62
C ARG A 45 43.93 9.31 24.81
N THR A 46 44.15 8.14 25.43
CA THR A 46 44.95 7.05 24.83
C THR A 46 44.35 5.65 24.97
N ARG A 47 43.18 5.51 25.61
CA ARG A 47 42.52 4.21 25.87
C ARG A 47 41.10 4.18 25.32
N VAL A 48 40.53 2.98 25.20
CA VAL A 48 39.19 2.77 24.62
C VAL A 48 38.29 1.88 25.46
N ARG A 49 36.98 1.96 25.22
CA ARG A 49 35.99 0.93 25.57
C ARG A 49 35.47 0.31 24.27
N VAL A 50 35.36 -1.01 24.22
CA VAL A 50 34.88 -1.75 23.04
C VAL A 50 33.54 -2.39 23.37
N LYS A 51 32.54 -2.24 22.49
CA LYS A 51 31.27 -2.96 22.55
C LYS A 51 30.99 -3.68 21.23
N CYS A 52 30.75 -4.99 21.30
CA CYS A 52 30.43 -5.82 20.14
C CYS A 52 29.00 -6.38 20.21
N THR A 53 28.34 -6.46 19.06
CA THR A 53 26.93 -6.88 18.94
C THR A 53 26.71 -7.75 17.71
N GLY A 54 25.92 -8.81 17.85
CA GLY A 54 25.60 -9.78 16.78
C GLY A 54 26.64 -10.89 16.58
N ILE A 55 27.64 -10.99 17.47
CA ILE A 55 28.79 -11.89 17.30
C ILE A 55 28.52 -13.33 17.79
N THR A 56 29.15 -14.29 17.12
CA THR A 56 29.13 -15.74 17.44
C THR A 56 30.46 -16.26 17.96
N GLN A 57 31.56 -15.53 17.73
CA GLN A 57 32.92 -15.79 18.22
C GLN A 57 33.54 -14.48 18.71
N VAL A 58 34.58 -14.56 19.55
CA VAL A 58 35.32 -13.38 20.03
C VAL A 58 36.25 -12.88 18.91
N PRO A 59 36.26 -11.57 18.56
CA PRO A 59 37.17 -11.03 17.56
C PRO A 59 38.64 -11.21 17.96
N SER A 60 39.50 -11.57 17.01
CA SER A 60 40.94 -11.78 17.26
C SER A 60 41.72 -10.48 17.52
N ASN A 61 41.35 -9.40 16.82
CA ASN A 61 42.18 -8.19 16.70
C ASN A 61 41.78 -7.08 17.70
N LEU A 62 41.39 -7.43 18.92
CA LEU A 62 40.92 -6.47 19.93
C LEU A 62 42.02 -5.44 20.30
N PRO A 63 41.73 -4.12 20.36
CA PRO A 63 42.75 -3.11 20.67
C PRO A 63 43.39 -3.27 22.05
N GLU A 64 44.72 -3.33 22.12
CA GLU A 64 45.47 -3.55 23.37
C GLU A 64 45.20 -2.49 24.46
N ASN A 65 44.87 -1.26 24.04
CA ASN A 65 44.53 -0.13 24.92
C ASN A 65 43.07 -0.15 25.44
N THR A 66 42.38 -1.29 25.34
CA THR A 66 41.01 -1.47 25.86
C THR A 66 40.98 -1.53 27.38
N VAL A 67 40.11 -0.74 28.00
CA VAL A 67 39.85 -0.71 29.45
C VAL A 67 38.54 -1.37 29.84
N SER A 68 37.55 -1.37 28.94
CA SER A 68 36.27 -2.04 29.14
C SER A 68 35.88 -2.77 27.87
N LEU A 69 35.62 -4.06 27.98
CA LEU A 69 35.19 -4.92 26.88
C LEU A 69 33.80 -5.45 27.15
N ASP A 70 32.84 -5.09 26.30
CA ASP A 70 31.43 -5.46 26.40
C ASP A 70 31.05 -6.36 25.21
N LEU A 71 30.95 -7.66 25.50
CA LEU A 71 30.49 -8.70 24.58
C LEU A 71 29.11 -9.26 25.03
N SER A 72 28.37 -8.51 25.85
CA SER A 72 27.08 -8.95 26.41
C SER A 72 25.98 -9.08 25.35
N ASN A 73 24.99 -9.94 25.62
CA ASN A 73 23.82 -10.18 24.75
C ASN A 73 24.20 -10.60 23.32
N ASN A 74 25.02 -11.65 23.21
CA ASN A 74 25.53 -12.21 21.96
C ASN A 74 25.29 -13.73 21.89
N ARG A 75 25.90 -14.42 20.91
CA ARG A 75 25.72 -15.86 20.67
C ARG A 75 27.01 -16.66 20.89
N LEU A 76 27.93 -16.17 21.73
CA LEU A 76 29.20 -16.82 22.03
C LEU A 76 28.96 -18.18 22.70
N LYS A 77 29.58 -19.24 22.17
CA LYS A 77 29.52 -20.62 22.72
C LYS A 77 30.78 -21.00 23.51
N SER A 78 31.92 -20.42 23.14
CA SER A 78 33.25 -20.62 23.71
C SER A 78 34.07 -19.33 23.60
N ILE A 79 35.19 -19.29 24.31
CA ILE A 79 36.21 -18.23 24.22
C ILE A 79 37.52 -18.92 23.81
N PRO A 80 38.30 -18.42 22.83
CA PRO A 80 39.65 -18.92 22.55
C PRO A 80 40.58 -18.65 23.75
N GLU A 81 41.54 -19.54 24.04
CA GLU A 81 42.34 -19.45 25.28
C GLU A 81 43.06 -18.10 25.42
N ASP A 82 43.75 -17.66 24.37
CA ASP A 82 44.52 -16.41 24.34
C ASP A 82 43.70 -15.15 24.01
N ALA A 83 42.37 -15.23 23.89
CA ALA A 83 41.54 -14.15 23.30
C ALA A 83 41.64 -12.78 23.99
N PHE A 84 42.06 -12.73 25.26
CA PHE A 84 42.27 -11.49 26.01
C PHE A 84 43.73 -11.28 26.46
N SER A 85 44.65 -12.16 26.08
CA SER A 85 46.05 -12.21 26.55
C SER A 85 46.81 -10.88 26.47
N ASN A 86 46.59 -10.11 25.41
CA ASN A 86 47.27 -8.82 25.15
C ASN A 86 46.58 -7.61 25.80
N LEU A 87 45.37 -7.77 26.36
CA LEU A 87 44.54 -6.66 26.87
C LEU A 87 44.96 -6.21 28.28
N LYS A 88 46.24 -5.86 28.46
CA LYS A 88 46.87 -5.56 29.77
C LYS A 88 46.22 -4.42 30.55
N PHE A 89 45.47 -3.53 29.89
CA PHE A 89 44.74 -2.43 30.51
C PHE A 89 43.27 -2.74 30.84
N LEU A 90 42.79 -3.96 30.56
CA LEU A 90 41.39 -4.36 30.69
C LEU A 90 40.97 -4.41 32.16
N ALA A 91 40.12 -3.46 32.54
CA ALA A 91 39.66 -3.25 33.91
C ALA A 91 38.25 -3.82 34.16
N LYS A 92 37.38 -3.79 33.14
CA LYS A 92 36.07 -4.47 33.14
C LYS A 92 35.92 -5.39 31.92
N ILE A 93 35.42 -6.60 32.14
CA ILE A 93 34.88 -7.45 31.07
C ILE A 93 33.40 -7.82 31.33
N ASP A 94 32.59 -7.78 30.27
CA ASP A 94 31.19 -8.20 30.28
C ASP A 94 30.93 -9.25 29.18
N LEU A 95 30.60 -10.47 29.60
CA LEU A 95 30.31 -11.65 28.78
C LEU A 95 28.86 -12.13 28.99
N SER A 96 28.03 -11.34 29.68
CA SER A 96 26.71 -11.77 30.12
C SER A 96 25.71 -12.02 28.97
N GLN A 97 24.67 -12.81 29.23
CA GLN A 97 23.62 -13.14 28.27
C GLN A 97 24.16 -13.76 26.96
N ASN A 98 25.04 -14.75 27.08
CA ASN A 98 25.61 -15.52 25.97
C ASN A 98 25.17 -17.00 26.04
N LYS A 99 25.93 -17.91 25.45
CA LYS A 99 25.72 -19.38 25.46
C LYS A 99 27.00 -20.13 25.85
N LEU A 100 27.87 -19.50 26.64
CA LEU A 100 29.14 -20.05 27.09
C LEU A 100 28.90 -21.26 28.01
N ARG A 101 29.60 -22.38 27.74
CA ARG A 101 29.56 -23.59 28.59
C ARG A 101 30.81 -23.78 29.45
N THR A 102 31.93 -23.26 28.98
CA THR A 102 33.24 -23.28 29.67
C THR A 102 33.99 -21.99 29.35
N ILE A 103 34.95 -21.64 30.20
CA ILE A 103 35.96 -20.62 29.94
C ILE A 103 37.32 -21.34 30.06
N PRO A 104 38.27 -21.17 29.11
CA PRO A 104 39.59 -21.79 29.22
C PRO A 104 40.35 -21.35 30.48
N ARG A 105 41.13 -22.27 31.05
CA ARG A 105 41.66 -22.14 32.41
C ARG A 105 42.51 -20.89 32.64
N ASN A 106 43.23 -20.45 31.60
CA ASN A 106 44.14 -19.31 31.64
C ASN A 106 43.54 -17.98 31.12
N THR A 107 42.29 -17.93 30.64
CA THR A 107 41.75 -16.80 29.87
C THR A 107 41.80 -15.43 30.57
N PHE A 108 41.84 -15.38 31.91
CA PHE A 108 41.98 -14.13 32.68
C PHE A 108 43.36 -13.94 33.34
N ARG A 109 44.30 -14.88 33.15
CA ARG A 109 45.56 -15.00 33.92
C ARG A 109 46.48 -13.77 33.85
N ASN A 110 46.57 -13.13 32.68
CA ASN A 110 47.47 -12.00 32.44
C ASN A 110 46.81 -10.62 32.71
N LEU A 111 45.53 -10.59 33.10
CA LEU A 111 44.74 -9.37 33.21
C LEU A 111 44.86 -8.72 34.60
N THR A 112 46.05 -8.24 34.95
CA THR A 112 46.36 -7.68 36.28
C THR A 112 45.59 -6.41 36.65
N ALA A 113 44.97 -5.74 35.68
CA ALA A 113 44.11 -4.57 35.89
C ALA A 113 42.61 -4.92 36.12
N LEU A 114 42.22 -6.18 35.95
CA LEU A 114 40.82 -6.60 35.89
C LEU A 114 40.18 -6.60 37.27
N PHE A 115 39.28 -5.63 37.52
CA PHE A 115 38.56 -5.48 38.80
C PHE A 115 37.09 -5.89 38.72
N ASN A 116 36.48 -5.89 37.53
CA ASN A 116 35.07 -6.19 37.33
C ASN A 116 34.87 -7.28 36.25
N VAL A 117 34.21 -8.38 36.63
CA VAL A 117 33.91 -9.51 35.74
C VAL A 117 32.42 -9.84 35.82
N ASN A 118 31.75 -9.83 34.66
CA ASN A 118 30.34 -10.20 34.53
C ASN A 118 30.18 -11.34 33.52
N ILE A 119 29.71 -12.50 33.98
CA ILE A 119 29.37 -13.69 33.17
C ILE A 119 27.90 -14.13 33.35
N TYR A 120 27.05 -13.24 33.88
CA TYR A 120 25.62 -13.47 34.16
C TYR A 120 24.87 -14.15 33.00
N GLN A 121 23.97 -15.08 33.31
CA GLN A 121 23.05 -15.71 32.36
C GLN A 121 23.78 -16.40 31.19
N ASN A 122 24.56 -17.42 31.54
CA ASN A 122 25.28 -18.32 30.63
C ASN A 122 25.01 -19.79 31.07
N ASN A 123 25.86 -20.75 30.67
CA ASN A 123 25.75 -22.17 31.03
C ASN A 123 27.09 -22.72 31.57
N ILE A 124 27.87 -21.89 32.27
CA ILE A 124 29.27 -22.17 32.62
C ILE A 124 29.35 -23.17 33.80
N LYS A 125 30.30 -24.12 33.70
CA LYS A 125 30.58 -25.21 34.67
C LYS A 125 32.01 -25.19 35.24
N GLY A 126 32.48 -24.04 35.73
CA GLY A 126 33.80 -23.94 36.36
C GLY A 126 35.00 -24.07 35.41
N GLY A 127 36.14 -24.51 35.95
CA GLY A 127 37.36 -24.84 35.20
C GLY A 127 38.31 -23.67 34.88
N PHE A 128 38.16 -22.50 35.54
CA PHE A 128 38.98 -21.32 35.28
C PHE A 128 39.32 -20.51 36.53
N PHE A 129 40.42 -19.77 36.48
CA PHE A 129 40.87 -18.90 37.59
C PHE A 129 40.60 -17.42 37.31
N LEU A 130 40.32 -16.66 38.38
CA LEU A 130 40.28 -15.20 38.36
C LEU A 130 41.59 -14.60 38.90
N PRO A 131 42.04 -13.44 38.40
CA PRO A 131 43.18 -12.73 38.94
C PRO A 131 42.85 -12.13 40.32
N LYS A 132 43.90 -11.89 41.13
CA LYS A 132 43.76 -11.32 42.48
C LYS A 132 43.13 -9.92 42.51
N SER A 133 43.18 -9.21 41.38
CA SER A 133 42.66 -7.85 41.20
C SER A 133 41.13 -7.74 41.17
N VAL A 134 40.39 -8.86 41.08
CA VAL A 134 38.92 -8.83 40.97
C VAL A 134 38.29 -8.40 42.30
N VAL A 135 37.51 -7.31 42.24
CA VAL A 135 36.80 -6.70 43.39
C VAL A 135 35.29 -6.86 43.27
N ALA A 136 34.75 -6.90 42.06
CA ALA A 136 33.32 -7.03 41.78
C ALA A 136 33.05 -8.15 40.77
N LEU A 137 32.29 -9.16 41.20
CA LEU A 137 32.11 -10.41 40.48
C LEU A 137 30.62 -10.78 40.37
N GLN A 138 30.16 -10.94 39.13
CA GLN A 138 28.77 -11.27 38.80
C GLN A 138 28.75 -12.55 37.95
N MET A 139 28.28 -13.66 38.54
CA MET A 139 28.25 -14.99 37.93
C MET A 139 26.87 -15.66 38.02
N SER A 140 25.83 -14.91 38.40
CA SER A 140 24.49 -15.49 38.60
C SER A 140 23.89 -16.09 37.32
N TYR A 141 23.02 -17.09 37.50
CA TYR A 141 22.38 -17.86 36.43
C TYR A 141 23.42 -18.52 35.49
N ASN A 142 24.21 -19.42 36.07
CA ASN A 142 25.09 -20.36 35.39
C ASN A 142 24.86 -21.78 35.97
N ASP A 143 25.69 -22.75 35.60
CA ASP A 143 25.58 -24.16 36.04
C ASP A 143 26.75 -24.50 36.99
N LEU A 144 27.12 -23.55 37.86
CA LEU A 144 28.27 -23.60 38.76
C LEU A 144 27.94 -24.32 40.07
N THR A 145 28.74 -25.32 40.43
CA THR A 145 28.64 -26.06 41.69
C THR A 145 29.43 -25.39 42.82
N LEU A 146 29.35 -25.97 44.01
CA LEU A 146 30.05 -25.51 45.20
C LEU A 146 31.58 -25.55 45.06
N ASP A 147 32.11 -26.57 44.38
CA ASP A 147 33.56 -26.76 44.22
C ASP A 147 34.12 -25.96 43.03
N ASP A 148 33.31 -25.67 42.01
CA ASP A 148 33.64 -24.68 40.97
C ASP A 148 33.85 -23.29 41.59
N MET A 149 33.04 -22.92 42.59
CA MET A 149 33.25 -21.69 43.36
C MET A 149 34.56 -21.70 44.15
N LYS A 150 34.97 -22.85 44.71
CA LYS A 150 36.26 -22.97 45.39
C LYS A 150 37.44 -22.81 44.44
N GLU A 151 37.40 -23.35 43.22
CA GLU A 151 38.45 -23.15 42.21
C GLU A 151 38.49 -21.69 41.72
N ILE A 152 37.36 -21.17 41.25
CA ILE A 152 37.26 -19.82 40.65
C ILE A 152 37.71 -18.73 41.64
N LEU A 153 37.30 -18.85 42.91
CA LEU A 153 37.50 -17.82 43.93
C LEU A 153 38.81 -17.96 44.72
N GLN A 154 39.55 -19.07 44.56
CA GLN A 154 40.71 -19.46 45.38
C GLN A 154 41.71 -18.33 45.66
N ASN A 155 41.94 -17.48 44.65
CA ASN A 155 42.95 -16.41 44.67
C ASN A 155 42.38 -14.99 44.84
N SER A 156 41.08 -14.76 44.62
CA SER A 156 40.47 -13.42 44.50
C SER A 156 39.83 -12.94 45.80
N LYS A 157 40.60 -12.89 46.89
CA LYS A 157 40.09 -12.58 48.25
C LYS A 157 39.72 -11.11 48.48
N ASP A 158 40.03 -10.23 47.53
CA ASP A 158 39.70 -8.80 47.56
C ASP A 158 38.27 -8.46 47.08
N ILE A 159 37.45 -9.47 46.78
CA ILE A 159 36.06 -9.28 46.34
C ILE A 159 35.22 -8.60 47.44
N THR A 160 34.60 -7.48 47.07
CA THR A 160 33.64 -6.72 47.90
C THR A 160 32.19 -6.95 47.47
N PHE A 161 31.96 -7.23 46.17
CA PHE A 161 30.65 -7.53 45.59
C PHE A 161 30.68 -8.91 44.94
N LEU A 162 29.90 -9.87 45.48
CA LEU A 162 29.76 -11.21 44.94
C LEU A 162 28.29 -11.54 44.69
N ASN A 163 27.96 -11.86 43.44
CA ASN A 163 26.61 -12.32 43.06
C ASN A 163 26.70 -13.65 42.30
N ILE A 164 26.19 -14.70 42.95
CA ILE A 164 26.23 -16.10 42.48
C ILE A 164 24.84 -16.77 42.56
N ALA A 165 23.78 -15.97 42.60
CA ALA A 165 22.39 -16.43 42.54
C ALA A 165 22.09 -17.35 41.34
N GLY A 166 21.11 -18.25 41.47
CA GLY A 166 20.65 -19.11 40.37
C GLY A 166 21.69 -20.11 39.87
N ASN A 167 22.67 -20.48 40.70
CA ASN A 167 23.65 -21.54 40.43
C ASN A 167 23.37 -22.76 41.32
N PRO A 168 23.61 -24.02 40.88
CA PRO A 168 23.34 -25.23 41.67
C PRO A 168 24.35 -25.46 42.83
N LEU A 169 24.35 -24.57 43.83
CA LEU A 169 25.21 -24.63 45.02
C LEU A 169 24.67 -25.57 46.13
N GLY A 170 23.46 -26.12 45.96
CA GLY A 170 22.77 -26.92 46.97
C GLY A 170 23.35 -28.33 47.19
N PRO A 171 23.05 -28.99 48.33
CA PRO A 171 21.98 -28.61 49.26
C PRO A 171 22.41 -27.80 50.50
N ASN A 172 23.69 -27.80 50.88
CA ASN A 172 24.14 -27.28 52.18
C ASN A 172 25.21 -26.18 51.99
N LEU A 173 25.13 -25.11 52.79
CA LEU A 173 26.13 -24.04 52.82
C LEU A 173 26.99 -24.12 54.09
N THR A 174 28.30 -24.15 53.91
CA THR A 174 29.34 -24.33 54.96
C THR A 174 30.35 -23.17 54.97
N ALA A 175 31.21 -23.10 55.99
CA ALA A 175 32.12 -21.97 56.19
C ALA A 175 33.40 -21.99 55.32
N ASP A 176 33.77 -23.16 54.78
CA ASP A 176 34.99 -23.41 54.00
C ASP A 176 35.03 -22.62 52.68
N ILE A 177 33.88 -22.53 51.99
CA ILE A 177 33.74 -21.85 50.68
C ILE A 177 34.14 -20.37 50.78
N PHE A 178 33.85 -19.73 51.92
CA PHE A 178 34.06 -18.31 52.16
C PHE A 178 35.29 -18.02 53.03
N ALA A 179 36.17 -19.00 53.22
CA ALA A 179 37.38 -18.87 54.04
C ALA A 179 38.33 -17.78 53.51
N GLY A 180 38.43 -16.67 54.26
CA GLY A 180 39.27 -15.52 53.91
C GLY A 180 38.57 -14.40 53.14
N PHE A 181 37.25 -14.46 52.95
CA PHE A 181 36.46 -13.37 52.34
C PHE A 181 36.03 -12.31 53.38
N ASP A 182 36.99 -11.65 54.02
CA ASP A 182 36.73 -10.59 55.02
C ASP A 182 36.27 -9.26 54.39
N ARG A 183 36.46 -9.09 53.08
CA ARG A 183 36.18 -7.86 52.32
C ARG A 183 34.80 -7.80 51.68
N ILE A 184 34.02 -8.89 51.68
CA ILE A 184 32.66 -8.90 51.12
C ILE A 184 31.75 -7.92 51.88
N VAL A 185 31.13 -7.01 51.13
CA VAL A 185 30.10 -6.04 51.56
C VAL A 185 28.72 -6.45 51.05
N TYR A 186 28.65 -7.02 49.85
CA TYR A 186 27.42 -7.50 49.21
C TYR A 186 27.56 -8.97 48.81
N LEU A 187 26.62 -9.81 49.26
CA LEU A 187 26.50 -11.21 48.83
C LEU A 187 25.07 -11.56 48.41
N GLU A 188 24.95 -12.21 47.26
CA GLU A 188 23.68 -12.66 46.68
C GLU A 188 23.76 -14.14 46.27
N LEU A 189 22.96 -14.96 46.96
CA LEU A 189 22.85 -16.44 46.87
C LEU A 189 21.45 -16.91 46.45
N SER A 190 20.56 -16.00 46.05
CA SER A 190 19.14 -16.32 45.77
C SER A 190 18.98 -17.34 44.65
N GLY A 191 18.01 -18.25 44.76
CA GLY A 191 17.73 -19.31 43.77
C GLY A 191 18.73 -20.46 43.74
N SER A 192 19.83 -20.40 44.48
CA SER A 192 20.96 -21.35 44.36
C SER A 192 20.76 -22.73 45.04
N GLY A 193 19.53 -23.24 45.11
CA GLY A 193 19.19 -24.61 45.54
C GLY A 193 19.49 -24.98 47.02
N LEU A 194 19.99 -24.04 47.83
CA LEU A 194 20.34 -24.24 49.23
C LEU A 194 19.13 -24.64 50.09
N LYS A 195 19.16 -25.85 50.66
CA LYS A 195 18.19 -26.39 51.60
C LYS A 195 18.55 -26.08 53.06
N ARG A 196 19.86 -25.97 53.37
CA ARG A 196 20.38 -25.74 54.73
C ARG A 196 21.54 -24.75 54.72
N ILE A 197 21.66 -23.95 55.78
CA ILE A 197 22.85 -23.16 56.12
C ILE A 197 23.33 -23.65 57.49
N GLU A 198 24.57 -24.12 57.56
CA GLU A 198 25.16 -24.64 58.80
C GLU A 198 25.79 -23.52 59.65
N SER A 199 26.09 -23.81 60.91
CA SER A 199 26.55 -22.77 61.85
C SER A 199 27.92 -22.22 61.43
N GLY A 200 28.13 -20.92 61.65
CA GLY A 200 29.36 -20.24 61.22
C GLY A 200 29.56 -20.10 59.71
N ALA A 201 28.61 -20.46 58.83
CA ALA A 201 28.79 -20.39 57.37
C ALA A 201 29.26 -19.00 56.85
N PHE A 202 28.91 -17.91 57.54
CA PHE A 202 29.31 -16.55 57.21
C PHE A 202 30.39 -15.96 58.15
N GLN A 203 31.10 -16.78 58.94
CA GLN A 203 32.03 -16.35 59.99
C GLN A 203 33.15 -15.41 59.48
N ALA A 204 33.58 -15.57 58.23
CA ALA A 204 34.61 -14.72 57.61
C ALA A 204 34.12 -13.29 57.28
N MET A 205 32.84 -13.10 56.98
CA MET A 205 32.30 -11.90 56.30
C MET A 205 32.05 -10.70 57.23
N LYS A 206 33.08 -10.28 57.97
CA LYS A 206 33.00 -9.23 59.00
C LYS A 206 32.63 -7.82 58.47
N LYS A 207 32.57 -7.63 57.15
CA LYS A 207 32.22 -6.36 56.49
C LYS A 207 30.91 -6.41 55.70
N ILE A 208 30.13 -7.50 55.78
CA ILE A 208 28.89 -7.60 55.00
C ILE A 208 27.84 -6.60 55.48
N GLU A 209 27.24 -5.88 54.53
CA GLU A 209 26.15 -4.93 54.75
C GLU A 209 24.84 -5.42 54.13
N LYS A 210 24.91 -6.19 53.03
CA LYS A 210 23.76 -6.72 52.27
C LYS A 210 23.92 -8.22 52.01
N LEU A 211 23.01 -9.04 52.56
CA LEU A 211 23.00 -10.50 52.42
C LEU A 211 21.63 -10.99 51.92
N TYR A 212 21.59 -11.48 50.68
CA TYR A 212 20.37 -11.96 50.04
C TYR A 212 20.44 -13.46 49.76
N ILE A 213 19.46 -14.22 50.25
CA ILE A 213 19.35 -15.68 50.12
C ILE A 213 17.89 -16.04 49.87
N ARG A 214 17.33 -15.60 48.74
CA ARG A 214 15.90 -15.71 48.43
C ARG A 214 15.58 -16.91 47.56
N SER A 215 14.39 -17.49 47.66
CA SER A 215 13.91 -18.54 46.75
C SER A 215 14.87 -19.75 46.56
N THR A 216 15.73 -20.06 47.54
CA THR A 216 16.69 -21.18 47.43
C THR A 216 16.07 -22.52 47.79
N ASN A 217 14.87 -22.53 48.39
CA ASN A 217 14.22 -23.65 49.10
C ASN A 217 14.76 -23.92 50.51
N LEU A 218 15.40 -22.94 51.15
CA LEU A 218 15.97 -23.04 52.49
C LEU A 218 14.91 -23.47 53.53
N THR A 219 15.14 -24.59 54.21
CA THR A 219 14.22 -25.17 55.22
C THR A 219 14.67 -24.90 56.65
N LYS A 220 15.98 -24.91 56.91
CA LYS A 220 16.57 -24.56 58.21
C LYS A 220 17.86 -23.75 58.04
N ILE A 221 18.02 -22.76 58.91
CA ILE A 221 19.30 -22.10 59.21
C ILE A 221 19.73 -22.63 60.59
N ALA A 222 20.99 -23.00 60.77
CA ALA A 222 21.52 -23.40 62.05
C ALA A 222 21.77 -22.19 62.98
N ASP A 223 21.61 -22.40 64.27
CA ASP A 223 21.76 -21.35 65.27
C ASP A 223 23.21 -20.82 65.27
N GLY A 224 23.40 -19.52 65.51
CA GLY A 224 24.68 -18.83 65.40
C GLY A 224 25.24 -18.63 63.98
N ALA A 225 24.55 -19.04 62.90
CA ALA A 225 25.02 -18.85 61.52
C ALA A 225 25.27 -17.37 61.13
N PHE A 226 24.62 -16.42 61.81
CA PHE A 226 24.73 -14.99 61.56
C PHE A 226 25.57 -14.21 62.61
N ASN A 227 26.15 -14.88 63.62
CA ASN A 227 26.79 -14.21 64.77
C ASN A 227 27.96 -13.26 64.42
N SER A 228 28.62 -13.46 63.28
CA SER A 228 29.70 -12.60 62.78
C SER A 228 29.23 -11.30 62.12
N LEU A 229 27.97 -11.23 61.67
CA LEU A 229 27.48 -10.24 60.70
C LEU A 229 27.02 -8.93 61.38
N SER A 230 27.84 -8.45 62.32
CA SER A 230 27.57 -7.26 63.14
C SER A 230 27.44 -5.93 62.37
N LYS A 231 27.77 -5.91 61.07
CA LYS A 231 27.62 -4.79 60.13
C LYS A 231 26.46 -4.94 59.13
N LEU A 232 25.70 -6.03 59.20
CA LEU A 232 24.64 -6.32 58.23
C LEU A 232 23.46 -5.36 58.41
N ILE A 233 23.18 -4.56 57.37
CA ILE A 233 22.10 -3.56 57.33
C ILE A 233 20.82 -4.18 56.74
N GLU A 234 20.96 -5.02 55.70
CA GLU A 234 19.84 -5.55 54.91
C GLU A 234 19.93 -7.08 54.77
N LEU A 235 19.00 -7.79 55.43
CA LEU A 235 18.86 -9.25 55.32
C LEU A 235 17.60 -9.63 54.53
N ARG A 236 17.75 -10.46 53.50
CA ARG A 236 16.65 -10.99 52.68
C ARG A 236 16.65 -12.51 52.66
N LEU A 237 15.63 -13.11 53.26
CA LEU A 237 15.37 -14.55 53.31
C LEU A 237 14.02 -14.91 52.64
N ASP A 238 13.47 -14.02 51.82
CA ASP A 238 12.16 -14.16 51.19
C ASP A 238 12.05 -15.31 50.16
N GLY A 239 10.88 -15.93 50.04
CA GLY A 239 10.61 -17.00 49.05
C GLY A 239 11.08 -18.40 49.44
N ASN A 240 11.44 -18.63 50.71
CA ASN A 240 12.01 -19.89 51.18
C ASN A 240 10.96 -20.81 51.84
N LYS A 241 11.42 -21.79 52.64
CA LYS A 241 10.60 -22.81 53.29
C LYS A 241 10.80 -22.85 54.80
N LEU A 242 11.31 -21.76 55.39
CA LEU A 242 11.54 -21.62 56.83
C LEU A 242 10.22 -21.72 57.61
N THR A 243 10.20 -22.51 58.68
CA THR A 243 9.02 -22.75 59.54
C THR A 243 8.99 -21.89 60.81
N SER A 244 10.12 -21.28 61.16
CA SER A 244 10.28 -20.30 62.25
C SER A 244 11.19 -19.16 61.78
N VAL A 245 11.12 -18.02 62.46
CA VAL A 245 12.18 -17.01 62.36
C VAL A 245 13.49 -17.62 62.89
N PRO A 246 14.62 -17.55 62.15
CA PRO A 246 15.90 -18.10 62.60
C PRO A 246 16.45 -17.34 63.81
N ASP A 247 17.54 -17.85 64.40
CA ASP A 247 18.37 -17.08 65.31
C ASP A 247 18.95 -15.85 64.58
N LEU A 248 18.62 -14.65 65.07
CA LEU A 248 19.11 -13.36 64.54
C LEU A 248 20.06 -12.67 65.53
N THR A 249 20.56 -13.38 66.55
CA THR A 249 21.56 -12.82 67.46
C THR A 249 22.85 -12.45 66.71
N GLY A 250 23.55 -11.44 67.23
CA GLY A 250 24.73 -10.85 66.57
C GLY A 250 24.43 -9.80 65.48
N LEU A 251 23.20 -9.74 64.92
CA LEU A 251 22.80 -8.74 63.91
C LEU A 251 22.56 -7.34 64.50
N LYS A 252 23.62 -6.70 64.99
CA LYS A 252 23.56 -5.46 65.78
C LYS A 252 23.17 -4.20 64.99
N THR A 253 23.18 -4.23 63.65
CA THR A 253 22.98 -3.05 62.78
C THR A 253 21.91 -3.24 61.71
N VAL A 254 21.14 -4.34 61.77
CA VAL A 254 20.12 -4.63 60.75
C VAL A 254 18.98 -3.62 60.83
N GLU A 255 18.79 -2.84 59.77
CA GLU A 255 17.66 -1.91 59.62
C GLU A 255 16.48 -2.56 58.91
N PHE A 256 16.75 -3.51 58.00
CA PHE A 256 15.74 -4.16 57.18
C PHE A 256 15.84 -5.69 57.23
N LEU A 257 14.70 -6.36 57.40
CA LEU A 257 14.57 -7.82 57.41
C LEU A 257 13.38 -8.31 56.56
N ASN A 258 13.61 -9.13 55.53
CA ASN A 258 12.54 -9.83 54.80
C ASN A 258 12.54 -11.33 55.12
N LEU A 259 11.38 -11.81 55.56
CA LEU A 259 11.04 -13.18 55.90
C LEU A 259 9.70 -13.60 55.23
N GLY A 260 9.19 -12.80 54.29
CA GLY A 260 7.97 -13.06 53.54
C GLY A 260 8.09 -14.25 52.57
N ASN A 261 6.94 -14.73 52.08
CA ASN A 261 6.82 -15.90 51.20
C ASN A 261 7.59 -17.12 51.71
N ASN A 262 7.45 -17.43 53.00
CA ASN A 262 8.07 -18.57 53.68
C ASN A 262 6.98 -19.55 54.18
N ARG A 263 7.21 -20.26 55.29
CA ARG A 263 6.24 -21.16 55.95
C ARG A 263 6.15 -20.89 57.47
N ILE A 264 6.55 -19.68 57.90
CA ILE A 264 6.79 -19.33 59.31
C ILE A 264 5.48 -19.37 60.09
N SER A 265 5.43 -20.17 61.16
CA SER A 265 4.31 -20.19 62.13
C SER A 265 4.69 -19.65 63.51
N ASN A 266 5.99 -19.51 63.81
CA ASN A 266 6.49 -18.97 65.08
C ASN A 266 7.49 -17.83 64.86
N ILE A 267 7.21 -16.69 65.52
CA ILE A 267 7.98 -15.44 65.45
C ILE A 267 8.60 -15.03 66.79
N SER A 268 8.45 -15.84 67.84
CA SER A 268 8.82 -15.46 69.22
C SER A 268 10.32 -15.19 69.42
N SER A 269 11.17 -15.71 68.54
CA SER A 269 12.61 -15.43 68.53
C SER A 269 12.95 -13.97 68.16
N LEU A 270 12.03 -13.19 67.59
CA LEU A 270 12.22 -11.76 67.36
C LEU A 270 12.40 -10.98 68.68
N ALA A 271 11.59 -11.30 69.70
CA ALA A 271 11.69 -10.67 71.02
C ALA A 271 13.04 -10.98 71.71
N THR A 272 13.57 -12.20 71.55
CA THR A 272 14.82 -12.62 72.19
C THR A 272 16.08 -12.21 71.43
N SER A 273 15.99 -11.95 70.12
CA SER A 273 17.17 -11.65 69.27
C SER A 273 17.79 -10.27 69.48
N ARG A 274 17.09 -9.32 70.13
CA ARG A 274 17.59 -7.96 70.47
C ARG A 274 18.15 -7.16 69.28
N ILE A 275 17.53 -7.28 68.11
CA ILE A 275 17.90 -6.55 66.88
C ILE A 275 17.39 -5.09 66.89
N ASN A 276 17.82 -4.33 67.91
CA ASN A 276 17.22 -3.05 68.34
C ASN A 276 17.15 -1.92 67.28
N TYR A 277 17.90 -2.03 66.17
CA TYR A 277 17.97 -1.04 65.08
C TYR A 277 17.03 -1.35 63.90
N VAL A 278 16.28 -2.46 63.94
CA VAL A 278 15.40 -2.83 62.83
C VAL A 278 14.26 -1.82 62.67
N ARG A 279 14.11 -1.28 61.46
CA ARG A 279 13.12 -0.26 61.07
C ARG A 279 11.99 -0.85 60.24
N GLU A 280 12.26 -1.88 59.44
CA GLU A 280 11.27 -2.58 58.61
C GLU A 280 11.40 -4.10 58.71
N ILE A 281 10.28 -4.76 59.02
CA ILE A 281 10.12 -6.23 59.00
C ILE A 281 8.99 -6.58 58.05
N ASP A 282 9.29 -7.45 57.08
CA ASP A 282 8.32 -8.06 56.19
C ASP A 282 8.18 -9.56 56.48
N LEU A 283 7.00 -9.97 56.95
CA LEU A 283 6.59 -11.35 57.20
C LEU A 283 5.42 -11.77 56.27
N SER A 284 5.19 -11.02 55.19
CA SER A 284 4.01 -11.13 54.33
C SER A 284 4.02 -12.34 53.38
N PHE A 285 2.83 -12.75 52.95
CA PHE A 285 2.54 -13.81 51.97
C PHE A 285 2.98 -15.22 52.40
N ASN A 286 2.08 -16.20 52.25
CA ASN A 286 2.32 -17.66 52.34
C ASN A 286 2.91 -18.22 53.65
N ASN A 287 3.38 -17.35 54.57
CA ASN A 287 3.66 -17.67 55.94
C ASN A 287 2.39 -18.18 56.66
N LYS A 288 2.62 -18.94 57.73
CA LYS A 288 1.60 -19.73 58.44
C LYS A 288 1.23 -19.11 59.80
N LEU A 289 1.32 -17.79 59.93
CA LEU A 289 0.96 -17.09 61.16
C LEU A 289 -0.56 -17.10 61.33
N SER A 290 -1.05 -17.80 62.37
CA SER A 290 -2.46 -17.84 62.78
C SER A 290 -2.79 -16.85 63.91
N SER A 291 -1.77 -16.44 64.66
CA SER A 291 -1.84 -15.48 65.77
C SER A 291 -0.50 -14.78 65.95
N ILE A 292 -0.51 -13.59 66.56
CA ILE A 292 0.69 -12.90 67.07
C ILE A 292 0.80 -13.23 68.56
N PRO A 293 1.90 -13.83 69.06
CA PRO A 293 2.10 -14.05 70.49
C PRO A 293 2.22 -12.72 71.27
N ASP A 294 1.81 -12.73 72.54
CA ASP A 294 2.00 -11.61 73.46
C ASP A 294 3.46 -11.11 73.44
N ARG A 295 3.63 -9.79 73.25
CA ARG A 295 4.95 -9.11 73.25
C ARG A 295 5.98 -9.66 72.24
N ALA A 296 5.55 -10.35 71.16
CA ALA A 296 6.46 -10.94 70.16
C ALA A 296 7.46 -9.96 69.50
N PHE A 297 7.18 -8.65 69.55
CA PHE A 297 8.01 -7.59 68.99
C PHE A 297 8.62 -6.62 70.03
N SER A 298 8.51 -6.89 71.34
CA SER A 298 8.85 -5.94 72.41
C SER A 298 10.33 -5.49 72.45
N GLY A 299 11.25 -6.27 71.88
CA GLY A 299 12.66 -5.88 71.73
C GLY A 299 12.91 -4.84 70.61
N LEU A 300 11.94 -4.59 69.73
CA LEU A 300 12.18 -3.96 68.42
C LEU A 300 11.92 -2.44 68.43
N LYS A 301 12.60 -1.72 69.32
CA LYS A 301 12.28 -0.33 69.68
C LYS A 301 12.37 0.71 68.54
N GLN A 302 13.06 0.42 67.44
CA GLN A 302 13.14 1.30 66.26
C GLN A 302 12.20 0.89 65.10
N LEU A 303 11.37 -0.15 65.28
CA LEU A 303 10.54 -0.68 64.19
C LEU A 303 9.44 0.31 63.81
N LYS A 304 9.50 0.82 62.58
CA LYS A 304 8.53 1.77 62.02
C LYS A 304 7.60 1.16 60.98
N VAL A 305 7.97 0.05 60.35
CA VAL A 305 7.19 -0.65 59.32
C VAL A 305 7.07 -2.13 59.67
N LEU A 306 5.84 -2.63 59.82
CA LEU A 306 5.55 -4.05 60.05
C LEU A 306 4.56 -4.56 59.00
N MET A 307 5.02 -5.47 58.15
CA MET A 307 4.18 -6.12 57.13
C MET A 307 3.86 -7.58 57.52
N LEU A 308 2.56 -7.88 57.63
CA LEU A 308 1.98 -9.19 58.00
C LEU A 308 0.89 -9.62 56.99
N VAL A 309 0.98 -9.12 55.75
CA VAL A 309 -0.04 -9.26 54.70
C VAL A 309 -0.19 -10.73 54.29
N ASN A 310 -1.39 -11.15 53.86
CA ASN A 310 -1.65 -12.49 53.29
C ASN A 310 -1.08 -13.64 54.15
N ASN A 311 -1.27 -13.53 55.47
CA ASN A 311 -1.06 -14.60 56.45
C ASN A 311 -2.43 -15.23 56.83
N SER A 312 -2.51 -15.98 57.93
CA SER A 312 -3.75 -16.61 58.42
C SER A 312 -4.22 -16.07 59.77
N LEU A 313 -3.83 -14.84 60.14
CA LEU A 313 -4.10 -14.26 61.47
C LEU A 313 -5.62 -14.21 61.74
N ALA A 314 -6.06 -14.80 62.85
CA ALA A 314 -7.49 -14.92 63.19
C ALA A 314 -8.01 -13.77 64.08
N SER A 315 -7.14 -13.09 64.81
CA SER A 315 -7.46 -11.97 65.70
C SER A 315 -6.25 -11.08 65.96
N LEU A 316 -6.49 -9.85 66.43
CA LEU A 316 -5.46 -8.95 66.94
C LEU A 316 -5.74 -8.61 68.43
N PRO A 317 -5.06 -9.25 69.39
CA PRO A 317 -5.23 -8.99 70.83
C PRO A 317 -4.42 -7.78 71.32
N GLU A 318 -4.81 -7.20 72.46
CA GLU A 318 -4.15 -6.06 73.13
C GLU A 318 -2.62 -6.14 73.12
N LYS A 319 -2.07 -7.29 73.54
CA LYS A 319 -0.63 -7.46 73.79
C LYS A 319 0.20 -7.85 72.56
N ALA A 320 -0.41 -7.95 71.38
CA ALA A 320 0.30 -8.27 70.14
C ALA A 320 1.23 -7.14 69.67
N LEU A 321 0.84 -5.88 69.91
CA LEU A 321 1.55 -4.68 69.45
C LEU A 321 1.96 -3.74 70.61
N ALA A 322 1.87 -4.22 71.85
CA ALA A 322 2.23 -3.45 73.03
C ALA A 322 3.71 -3.04 73.02
N GLU A 323 4.00 -1.86 73.57
CA GLU A 323 5.35 -1.29 73.73
C GLU A 323 6.06 -0.96 72.39
N MET A 324 5.32 -0.87 71.28
CA MET A 324 5.82 -0.53 69.94
C MET A 324 5.60 0.94 69.53
N SER A 325 6.36 1.41 68.55
CA SER A 325 6.31 2.79 68.00
C SER A 325 6.22 2.73 66.46
N LEU A 326 5.20 2.04 65.94
CA LEU A 326 5.01 1.83 64.50
C LEU A 326 4.49 3.09 63.77
N ASN A 327 4.97 3.32 62.55
CA ASN A 327 4.39 4.30 61.62
C ASN A 327 3.41 3.63 60.62
N PHE A 328 3.70 2.40 60.18
CA PHE A 328 2.92 1.69 59.16
C PHE A 328 2.70 0.22 59.52
N LEU A 329 1.44 -0.23 59.50
CA LEU A 329 1.03 -1.57 59.90
C LEU A 329 0.15 -2.23 58.82
N PHE A 330 0.60 -3.37 58.30
CA PHE A 330 -0.07 -4.07 57.21
C PHE A 330 -0.63 -5.44 57.62
N LEU A 331 -1.94 -5.52 57.85
CA LEU A 331 -2.67 -6.70 58.33
C LEU A 331 -3.71 -7.22 57.31
N HIS A 332 -3.73 -6.66 56.11
CA HIS A 332 -4.70 -7.03 55.08
C HIS A 332 -4.46 -8.44 54.49
N GLY A 333 -5.52 -9.06 53.97
CA GLY A 333 -5.44 -10.41 53.39
C GLY A 333 -5.36 -11.55 54.41
N ASN A 334 -5.61 -11.27 55.69
CA ASN A 334 -5.64 -12.25 56.77
C ASN A 334 -7.07 -12.82 56.97
N ARG A 335 -7.28 -13.52 58.10
CA ARG A 335 -8.58 -14.08 58.50
C ARG A 335 -9.11 -13.43 59.78
N ILE A 336 -8.74 -12.17 60.03
CA ILE A 336 -9.04 -11.47 61.29
C ILE A 336 -10.55 -11.36 61.42
N LYS A 337 -11.10 -11.93 62.50
CA LYS A 337 -12.52 -11.83 62.87
C LYS A 337 -12.73 -10.76 63.94
N ASN A 338 -11.84 -10.74 64.93
CA ASN A 338 -11.91 -9.86 66.10
C ASN A 338 -10.64 -9.01 66.22
N VAL A 339 -10.80 -7.73 66.53
CA VAL A 339 -9.74 -6.81 66.96
C VAL A 339 -10.10 -6.35 68.37
N ASP A 340 -9.15 -6.44 69.31
CA ASP A 340 -9.34 -5.98 70.68
C ASP A 340 -9.44 -4.45 70.75
N ALA A 341 -10.27 -3.92 71.67
CA ALA A 341 -10.47 -2.48 71.82
C ALA A 341 -9.17 -1.72 72.19
N ASN A 342 -8.19 -2.36 72.83
CA ASN A 342 -6.90 -1.78 73.16
C ASN A 342 -5.78 -2.15 72.16
N ALA A 343 -6.07 -2.85 71.05
CA ALA A 343 -5.06 -3.42 70.14
C ALA A 343 -4.10 -2.42 69.48
N PHE A 344 -4.48 -1.13 69.39
CA PHE A 344 -3.65 -0.06 68.84
C PHE A 344 -3.22 0.98 69.89
N ARG A 345 -3.50 0.74 71.18
CA ARG A 345 -3.28 1.69 72.27
C ARG A 345 -1.79 2.02 72.43
N GLY A 346 -1.46 3.30 72.37
CA GLY A 346 -0.09 3.80 72.49
C GLY A 346 0.71 3.87 71.18
N LEU A 347 0.14 3.47 70.04
CA LEU A 347 0.77 3.61 68.72
C LEU A 347 0.62 5.06 68.18
N THR A 348 1.10 6.06 68.91
CA THR A 348 0.90 7.50 68.61
C THR A 348 1.61 8.00 67.35
N ASP A 349 2.64 7.29 66.87
CA ASP A 349 3.40 7.60 65.65
C ASP A 349 2.75 7.05 64.36
N LEU A 350 1.65 6.30 64.50
CA LEU A 350 1.01 5.56 63.42
C LEU A 350 0.47 6.53 62.36
N ARG A 351 0.51 6.10 61.10
CA ARG A 351 0.05 6.86 59.92
C ARG A 351 -0.87 6.05 59.02
N LEU A 352 -0.76 4.71 59.08
CA LEU A 352 -1.57 3.80 58.28
C LEU A 352 -1.80 2.47 59.02
N VAL A 353 -3.05 2.04 59.02
CA VAL A 353 -3.45 0.65 59.28
C VAL A 353 -4.23 0.12 58.08
N THR A 354 -3.99 -1.13 57.70
CA THR A 354 -4.73 -1.81 56.62
C THR A 354 -5.36 -3.11 57.14
N LEU A 355 -6.69 -3.18 57.09
CA LEU A 355 -7.50 -4.32 57.58
C LEU A 355 -8.48 -4.87 56.52
N PHE A 356 -8.52 -4.31 55.31
CA PHE A 356 -9.29 -4.87 54.19
C PHE A 356 -8.82 -6.30 53.82
N LYS A 357 -9.59 -7.00 52.98
CA LYS A 357 -9.42 -8.43 52.65
C LYS A 357 -9.30 -9.34 53.90
N ASN A 358 -9.96 -8.96 55.01
CA ASN A 358 -10.24 -9.83 56.15
C ASN A 358 -11.74 -10.17 56.14
N PRO A 359 -12.18 -11.23 55.43
CA PRO A 359 -13.61 -11.47 55.17
C PRO A 359 -14.43 -11.85 56.41
N ALA A 360 -13.77 -12.22 57.52
CA ALA A 360 -14.43 -12.48 58.80
C ALA A 360 -14.67 -11.19 59.63
N LEU A 361 -14.04 -10.07 59.27
CA LEU A 361 -14.16 -8.80 59.98
C LEU A 361 -15.47 -8.09 59.58
N THR A 362 -16.47 -8.21 60.46
CA THR A 362 -17.84 -7.69 60.22
C THR A 362 -18.23 -6.53 61.15
N SER A 363 -17.41 -6.24 62.15
CA SER A 363 -17.57 -5.12 63.08
C SER A 363 -16.22 -4.78 63.74
N LEU A 364 -16.10 -3.57 64.26
CA LEU A 364 -14.96 -3.11 65.05
C LEU A 364 -15.48 -2.49 66.37
N PRO A 365 -14.74 -2.58 67.50
CA PRO A 365 -15.10 -1.84 68.71
C PRO A 365 -15.12 -0.33 68.44
N ARG A 366 -16.05 0.40 69.07
CA ARG A 366 -16.22 1.85 68.81
C ARG A 366 -14.96 2.65 69.16
N ASN A 367 -14.29 2.26 70.24
CA ASN A 367 -13.10 2.90 70.81
C ASN A 367 -11.77 2.29 70.35
N VAL A 368 -11.77 1.45 69.30
CA VAL A 368 -10.57 0.68 68.89
C VAL A 368 -9.42 1.56 68.37
N PHE A 369 -9.72 2.80 68.00
CA PHE A 369 -8.75 3.76 67.44
C PHE A 369 -8.43 4.90 68.42
N ASP A 370 -8.89 4.84 69.67
CA ASP A 370 -8.69 5.88 70.67
C ASP A 370 -7.20 6.04 71.03
N GLY A 371 -6.71 7.28 71.06
CA GLY A 371 -5.30 7.60 71.31
C GLY A 371 -4.38 7.42 70.09
N LEU A 372 -4.94 7.26 68.89
CA LEU A 372 -4.23 7.46 67.63
C LEU A 372 -4.15 8.96 67.25
N ASN A 373 -3.39 9.27 66.20
CA ASN A 373 -3.04 10.63 65.77
C ASN A 373 -3.89 11.09 64.59
N GLU A 374 -4.29 12.38 64.56
CA GLU A 374 -5.13 13.07 63.55
C GLU A 374 -4.85 12.70 62.08
N ASN A 375 -3.62 12.30 61.76
CA ASN A 375 -3.19 11.99 60.39
C ASN A 375 -3.21 10.49 60.04
N VAL A 376 -3.76 9.62 60.90
CA VAL A 376 -3.88 8.18 60.63
C VAL A 376 -4.89 7.90 59.52
N THR A 377 -4.48 7.09 58.54
CA THR A 377 -5.38 6.53 57.51
C THR A 377 -5.71 5.06 57.81
N LEU A 378 -6.99 4.71 57.74
CA LEU A 378 -7.51 3.37 58.07
C LEU A 378 -8.15 2.74 56.83
N ALA A 379 -7.47 1.80 56.18
CA ALA A 379 -7.97 1.15 54.97
C ALA A 379 -8.76 -0.13 55.30
N LEU A 380 -10.08 -0.11 55.08
CA LEU A 380 -11.03 -1.14 55.54
C LEU A 380 -11.87 -1.74 54.40
N SER A 381 -12.32 -3.00 54.57
CA SER A 381 -13.30 -3.64 53.68
C SER A 381 -14.71 -3.16 53.99
N CYS A 382 -15.10 -1.98 53.50
CA CYS A 382 -16.43 -1.42 53.78
C CYS A 382 -17.61 -2.30 53.31
N LYS A 383 -17.41 -3.23 52.36
CA LYS A 383 -18.43 -4.21 51.94
C LYS A 383 -18.71 -5.32 52.97
N THR A 384 -17.84 -5.55 53.96
CA THR A 384 -18.03 -6.62 54.97
C THR A 384 -18.42 -6.09 56.36
N LEU A 385 -18.19 -4.80 56.64
CA LEU A 385 -18.55 -4.16 57.90
C LEU A 385 -20.05 -3.85 57.95
N LYS A 386 -20.74 -4.27 59.03
CA LYS A 386 -22.16 -3.97 59.26
C LYS A 386 -22.41 -2.50 59.58
N GLU A 387 -21.49 -1.89 60.34
CA GLU A 387 -21.45 -0.47 60.61
C GLU A 387 -20.04 0.04 60.39
N LEU A 388 -19.90 1.26 59.85
CA LEU A 388 -18.65 2.01 59.96
C LEU A 388 -18.52 2.53 61.40
N PRO A 389 -17.32 2.46 62.02
CA PRO A 389 -17.10 3.00 63.36
C PRO A 389 -17.46 4.50 63.40
N ARG A 390 -18.42 4.84 64.27
CA ARG A 390 -18.95 6.21 64.45
C ARG A 390 -18.24 6.89 65.62
N GLY A 391 -18.05 8.20 65.55
CA GLY A 391 -17.44 8.99 66.63
C GLY A 391 -15.91 8.96 66.62
N ILE A 392 -15.29 8.68 65.46
CA ILE A 392 -13.86 8.82 65.28
C ILE A 392 -13.52 10.32 65.27
N ASN A 393 -13.01 10.82 66.38
CA ASN A 393 -12.06 11.92 66.31
C ASN A 393 -10.79 11.38 65.63
N ASP A 394 -10.14 12.21 64.81
CA ASP A 394 -8.71 12.10 64.55
C ASP A 394 -8.20 10.89 63.72
N ALA A 395 -9.05 10.18 62.96
CA ALA A 395 -8.57 9.20 61.97
C ALA A 395 -9.42 9.09 60.69
N ARG A 396 -8.76 9.01 59.53
CA ARG A 396 -9.37 8.98 58.19
C ARG A 396 -9.64 7.56 57.70
N VAL A 397 -10.90 7.13 57.72
CA VAL A 397 -11.31 5.85 57.11
C VAL A 397 -11.31 5.94 55.57
N VAL A 398 -10.82 4.89 54.92
CA VAL A 398 -10.82 4.71 53.46
C VAL A 398 -11.36 3.33 53.12
N CYS A 399 -12.39 3.27 52.28
CA CYS A 399 -12.93 2.02 51.78
C CYS A 399 -12.03 1.43 50.69
N ALA A 400 -11.30 0.38 51.02
CA ALA A 400 -10.46 -0.35 50.07
C ALA A 400 -11.24 -1.53 49.46
N PRO A 401 -10.91 -1.93 48.21
CA PRO A 401 -11.41 -3.15 47.61
C PRO A 401 -11.23 -4.39 48.49
N THR A 402 -12.07 -5.39 48.28
CA THR A 402 -11.86 -6.73 48.82
C THR A 402 -10.60 -7.40 48.26
N GLU A 403 -10.02 -6.88 47.17
CA GLU A 403 -8.77 -7.36 46.55
C GLU A 403 -7.86 -6.22 46.04
N SER A 404 -6.92 -5.70 46.86
CA SER A 404 -5.84 -4.79 46.43
C SER A 404 -4.88 -4.44 47.57
N LEU A 405 -3.54 -4.44 47.41
CA LEU A 405 -2.58 -4.29 48.53
C LEU A 405 -2.06 -2.86 48.77
N PHE A 406 -2.68 -2.06 49.66
CA PHE A 406 -2.11 -0.75 50.05
C PHE A 406 -0.77 -0.95 50.80
N VAL A 407 0.32 -0.37 50.29
CA VAL A 407 1.67 -0.42 50.87
C VAL A 407 2.36 0.95 50.78
N VAL A 408 3.14 1.31 51.80
CA VAL A 408 4.07 2.47 51.77
C VAL A 408 5.49 1.93 51.82
N VAL A 409 6.37 2.37 50.92
CA VAL A 409 7.72 1.80 50.75
C VAL A 409 8.79 2.84 51.08
N TYR A 410 9.71 2.48 51.97
CA TYR A 410 10.87 3.29 52.38
C TYR A 410 12.18 2.61 51.94
N SER A 411 12.60 2.79 50.68
CA SER A 411 13.89 2.25 50.23
C SER A 411 14.49 3.00 49.04
N PRO A 412 15.78 3.41 49.09
CA PRO A 412 16.44 4.04 47.95
C PRO A 412 16.58 3.15 46.70
N GLU A 413 16.68 1.82 46.84
CA GLU A 413 17.26 0.95 45.80
C GLU A 413 16.34 -0.15 45.24
N ARG A 414 15.14 -0.35 45.78
CA ARG A 414 14.33 -1.55 45.48
C ARG A 414 13.23 -1.35 44.45
N ARG A 415 13.56 -1.58 43.18
CA ARG A 415 12.60 -1.56 42.07
C ARG A 415 11.51 -2.65 42.19
N TYR A 416 11.87 -3.87 42.58
CA TYR A 416 10.96 -5.04 42.58
C TYR A 416 9.72 -4.95 43.49
N GLN A 417 9.80 -4.30 44.66
CA GLN A 417 8.62 -4.10 45.53
C GLN A 417 7.67 -3.04 44.96
N VAL A 418 8.18 -2.09 44.18
CA VAL A 418 7.36 -1.10 43.47
C VAL A 418 6.74 -1.71 42.21
N ASP A 419 7.52 -2.45 41.42
CA ASP A 419 7.06 -3.17 40.23
C ASP A 419 5.82 -4.03 40.58
N GLY A 420 5.89 -4.85 41.64
CA GLY A 420 4.78 -5.69 42.08
C GLY A 420 3.53 -4.95 42.58
N LEU A 421 3.64 -3.69 43.00
CA LEU A 421 2.51 -2.85 43.37
C LEU A 421 1.88 -2.18 42.14
N LEU A 422 2.70 -1.73 41.18
CA LEU A 422 2.23 -1.24 39.87
C LEU A 422 1.49 -2.35 39.11
N ASP A 423 2.02 -3.57 39.14
CA ASP A 423 1.38 -4.80 38.64
C ASP A 423 0.14 -5.25 39.46
N SER A 424 -0.23 -4.51 40.52
CA SER A 424 -1.37 -4.79 41.42
C SER A 424 -2.33 -3.61 41.62
N GLY A 425 -2.39 -2.65 40.67
CA GLY A 425 -3.40 -1.58 40.66
C GLY A 425 -3.00 -0.25 41.31
N PHE A 426 -1.74 -0.10 41.71
CA PHE A 426 -1.28 1.08 42.46
C PHE A 426 -0.59 2.13 41.60
N MET A 427 -0.68 3.38 42.06
CA MET A 427 0.08 4.53 41.61
C MET A 427 1.03 4.97 42.71
N CYS A 428 2.33 4.72 42.54
CA CYS A 428 3.37 5.09 43.50
C CYS A 428 3.97 6.47 43.18
N SER A 429 3.70 7.44 44.05
CA SER A 429 4.20 8.83 43.95
C SER A 429 5.34 9.10 44.93
N LYS A 430 6.28 10.00 44.57
CA LYS A 430 7.38 10.39 45.49
C LYS A 430 6.85 11.29 46.61
N CYS A 431 7.19 10.98 47.86
CA CYS A 431 6.83 11.80 49.02
C CYS A 431 7.55 13.18 48.99
N ARG A 432 6.94 14.21 49.59
CA ARG A 432 7.49 15.60 49.60
C ARG A 432 8.71 15.82 50.48
N GLN A 433 9.05 14.92 51.41
CA GLN A 433 10.21 15.09 52.30
C GLN A 433 11.51 14.67 51.58
N GLY A 434 12.43 15.62 51.42
CA GLY A 434 13.77 15.38 50.89
C GLY A 434 14.76 14.99 51.98
N GLY A 435 15.72 14.11 51.65
CA GLY A 435 16.80 13.69 52.56
C GLY A 435 17.10 12.19 52.47
N TYR A 436 17.99 11.80 51.54
CA TYR A 436 18.62 10.48 51.34
C TYR A 436 17.74 9.20 51.19
N HIS A 437 16.51 9.16 51.69
CA HIS A 437 15.59 8.03 51.55
C HIS A 437 14.54 8.29 50.47
N ARG A 438 14.35 7.34 49.53
CA ARG A 438 13.21 7.39 48.62
C ARG A 438 11.98 6.82 49.32
N CYS A 439 11.11 7.71 49.77
CA CYS A 439 9.74 7.39 50.21
C CYS A 439 8.81 7.38 48.98
N LEU A 440 8.03 6.31 48.84
CA LEU A 440 6.96 6.19 47.85
C LEU A 440 5.62 6.02 48.55
N ASN A 441 4.70 6.96 48.28
CA ASN A 441 3.31 6.91 48.69
C ASN A 441 2.50 6.28 47.54
N CYS A 442 2.10 5.02 47.72
CA CYS A 442 1.34 4.26 46.73
C CYS A 442 -0.15 4.27 47.07
N SER A 443 -0.95 4.91 46.22
CA SER A 443 -2.42 4.92 46.33
C SER A 443 -3.05 4.02 45.28
N LEU A 444 -4.23 3.46 45.60
CA LEU A 444 -5.09 2.81 44.62
C LEU A 444 -5.44 3.75 43.47
N CYS A 445 -5.55 3.23 42.26
CA CYS A 445 -6.23 3.96 41.19
C CYS A 445 -7.74 4.07 41.46
N SER A 446 -8.33 5.24 41.21
CA SER A 446 -9.75 5.52 41.43
C SER A 446 -10.64 4.88 40.37
N THR A 447 -11.94 4.75 40.63
CA THR A 447 -12.95 4.38 39.61
C THR A 447 -12.81 5.26 38.34
N GLY A 448 -12.90 4.64 37.17
CA GLY A 448 -12.59 5.24 35.87
C GLY A 448 -11.09 5.27 35.53
N THR A 449 -10.22 4.69 36.37
CA THR A 449 -8.77 4.64 36.15
C THR A 449 -8.15 3.30 36.55
N TYR A 450 -7.00 2.97 35.95
CA TYR A 450 -6.27 1.72 36.15
C TYR A 450 -4.75 1.97 36.18
N SER A 451 -3.95 1.07 36.76
CA SER A 451 -2.49 1.12 36.63
C SER A 451 -2.03 0.38 35.38
N SER A 452 -1.05 0.94 34.66
CA SER A 452 -0.41 0.23 33.55
C SER A 452 0.74 -0.64 34.04
N ARG A 453 0.95 -1.81 33.41
CA ARG A 453 2.19 -2.58 33.54
C ARG A 453 3.40 -1.89 32.91
N ASP A 454 3.16 -0.88 32.08
CA ASP A 454 4.22 -0.20 31.35
C ASP A 454 4.95 0.83 32.24
N ARG A 455 6.21 0.52 32.54
CA ARG A 455 6.94 1.02 33.72
C ARG A 455 7.43 2.47 33.62
N ALA A 456 7.02 3.17 32.57
CA ALA A 456 7.32 4.59 32.35
C ALA A 456 6.38 5.53 33.14
N ASN A 457 5.13 5.11 33.39
CA ASN A 457 4.08 6.01 33.88
C ASN A 457 3.79 5.79 35.37
N SER A 458 4.23 6.73 36.23
CA SER A 458 3.94 6.74 37.67
C SER A 458 2.53 7.26 38.01
N HIS A 459 1.55 7.05 37.12
CA HIS A 459 0.22 7.65 37.17
C HIS A 459 -0.87 6.69 36.68
N CYS A 460 -2.05 6.74 37.30
CA CYS A 460 -3.21 5.99 36.85
C CYS A 460 -3.67 6.47 35.47
N LEU A 461 -3.81 5.53 34.53
CA LEU A 461 -4.40 5.79 33.21
C LEU A 461 -5.92 5.83 33.32
N ARG A 462 -6.57 6.70 32.54
CA ARG A 462 -8.03 6.80 32.49
C ARG A 462 -8.59 5.76 31.53
N CYS A 463 -9.69 5.10 31.89
CA CYS A 463 -10.32 4.11 31.02
C CYS A 463 -10.80 4.76 29.70
N PRO A 464 -10.37 4.24 28.54
CA PRO A 464 -10.56 4.91 27.24
C PRO A 464 -12.03 4.94 26.82
N ALA A 465 -12.44 6.03 26.15
CA ALA A 465 -13.77 6.12 25.55
C ALA A 465 -13.97 5.02 24.48
N GLY A 466 -15.19 4.52 24.37
CA GLY A 466 -15.48 3.24 23.72
C GLY A 466 -16.01 2.22 24.73
N GLY A 467 -15.86 0.93 24.46
CA GLY A 467 -16.43 -0.13 25.31
C GLY A 467 -15.72 -0.41 26.63
N PHE A 468 -15.21 0.59 27.35
CA PHE A 468 -14.43 0.40 28.58
C PHE A 468 -14.89 1.32 29.73
N TYR A 469 -14.98 0.76 30.93
CA TYR A 469 -15.25 1.47 32.19
C TYR A 469 -14.44 0.86 33.34
N GLN A 470 -14.44 1.49 34.51
CA GLN A 470 -13.95 0.86 35.73
C GLN A 470 -14.72 1.36 36.97
N ASP A 471 -15.47 0.48 37.60
CA ASP A 471 -16.30 0.70 38.79
C ASP A 471 -15.61 0.31 40.11
N GLU A 472 -14.44 -0.31 40.03
CA GLU A 472 -13.61 -0.65 41.19
C GLU A 472 -12.35 0.21 41.28
N MET A 473 -11.78 0.31 42.48
CA MET A 473 -10.47 0.95 42.68
C MET A 473 -9.35 -0.10 42.62
N GLY A 474 -8.14 0.30 42.26
CA GLY A 474 -6.97 -0.57 42.31
C GLY A 474 -6.93 -1.67 41.24
N GLN A 475 -7.40 -1.39 40.03
CA GLN A 475 -7.41 -2.36 38.92
C GLN A 475 -6.26 -2.09 37.93
N ILE A 476 -5.80 -3.14 37.24
CA ILE A 476 -4.68 -3.12 36.28
C ILE A 476 -5.13 -3.04 34.80
N ASP A 477 -6.44 -3.02 34.58
CA ASP A 477 -7.08 -2.88 33.27
C ASP A 477 -8.51 -2.33 33.48
N CYS A 478 -9.22 -2.04 32.40
CA CYS A 478 -10.61 -1.61 32.41
C CYS A 478 -11.56 -2.79 32.14
N LYS A 479 -12.74 -2.77 32.77
CA LYS A 479 -13.82 -3.71 32.46
C LYS A 479 -14.42 -3.34 31.10
N THR A 480 -14.80 -4.33 30.31
CA THR A 480 -15.52 -4.11 29.06
C THR A 480 -17.01 -3.86 29.29
N CYS A 481 -17.58 -2.93 28.53
CA CYS A 481 -19.03 -2.75 28.43
C CYS A 481 -19.70 -4.02 27.89
N SER A 482 -20.98 -4.21 28.22
CA SER A 482 -21.80 -5.31 27.66
C SER A 482 -21.90 -5.21 26.13
N ILE A 483 -22.14 -6.35 25.48
CA ILE A 483 -22.38 -6.45 24.02
C ILE A 483 -23.42 -5.40 23.59
N GLY A 484 -23.12 -4.66 22.52
CA GLY A 484 -23.98 -3.59 22.02
C GLY A 484 -24.01 -2.30 22.85
N THR A 485 -23.09 -2.12 23.82
CA THR A 485 -23.00 -0.89 24.64
C THR A 485 -21.58 -0.31 24.72
N TYR A 486 -21.46 1.01 24.93
CA TYR A 486 -20.20 1.75 24.98
C TYR A 486 -20.27 3.02 25.83
N VAL A 487 -19.15 3.48 26.37
CA VAL A 487 -19.01 4.80 27.01
C VAL A 487 -18.72 5.86 25.94
N PRO A 488 -19.62 6.83 25.70
CA PRO A 488 -19.35 7.95 24.78
C PRO A 488 -18.35 8.94 25.39
N GLU A 489 -17.72 9.78 24.57
CA GLU A 489 -16.66 10.70 25.02
C GLU A 489 -17.15 11.74 26.06
N ILE A 490 -18.44 12.09 26.09
CA ILE A 490 -19.03 12.94 27.15
C ILE A 490 -19.07 12.25 28.54
N ASN A 491 -19.08 10.90 28.58
CA ASN A 491 -19.04 10.11 29.82
C ASN A 491 -17.59 9.70 30.20
N TYR A 492 -16.55 10.18 29.50
CA TYR A 492 -15.18 9.71 29.70
C TYR A 492 -14.48 10.31 30.94
N PRO A 493 -13.78 9.51 31.77
CA PRO A 493 -13.75 8.04 31.75
C PRO A 493 -14.96 7.42 32.47
N GLY A 494 -15.46 6.30 31.97
CA GLY A 494 -16.58 5.57 32.59
C GLY A 494 -16.19 5.02 33.97
N LYS A 495 -16.95 5.40 35.00
CA LYS A 495 -16.78 5.04 36.42
C LYS A 495 -17.78 3.98 36.88
N SER A 496 -18.73 3.60 36.03
CA SER A 496 -19.80 2.65 36.33
C SER A 496 -20.19 1.90 35.05
N ALA A 497 -20.72 0.68 35.20
CA ALA A 497 -21.38 -0.02 34.09
C ALA A 497 -22.57 0.78 33.51
N THR A 498 -23.18 1.67 34.31
CA THR A 498 -24.25 2.59 33.87
C THR A 498 -23.77 3.68 32.93
N ASP A 499 -22.46 3.90 32.79
CA ASP A 499 -21.91 4.87 31.84
C ASP A 499 -21.86 4.31 30.40
N CYS A 500 -21.97 2.98 30.25
CA CYS A 500 -22.13 2.28 28.99
C CYS A 500 -23.56 2.48 28.44
N ARG A 501 -23.69 3.28 27.38
CA ARG A 501 -24.96 3.52 26.66
C ARG A 501 -25.10 2.55 25.49
N ALA A 502 -26.33 2.32 25.02
CA ALA A 502 -26.57 1.53 23.81
C ALA A 502 -25.85 2.11 22.59
N CYS A 503 -25.29 1.24 21.75
CA CYS A 503 -24.56 1.66 20.55
C CYS A 503 -25.47 2.34 19.50
N PRO A 504 -24.95 3.32 18.75
CA PRO A 504 -25.77 4.21 17.93
C PRO A 504 -26.25 3.55 16.62
N TYR A 505 -27.25 4.15 15.99
CA TYR A 505 -27.85 3.63 14.75
C TYR A 505 -26.82 3.31 13.65
N GLY A 506 -27.05 2.23 12.91
CA GLY A 506 -26.15 1.75 11.85
C GLY A 506 -24.90 1.00 12.32
N THR A 507 -24.76 0.72 13.62
CA THR A 507 -23.67 -0.10 14.18
C THR A 507 -24.08 -1.55 14.46
N ASN A 508 -23.10 -2.44 14.54
CA ASN A 508 -23.28 -3.83 14.95
C ASN A 508 -23.45 -3.92 16.47
N THR A 509 -24.66 -4.25 16.92
CA THR A 509 -24.99 -4.44 18.34
C THR A 509 -24.58 -5.81 18.90
N ASN A 510 -24.14 -6.74 18.06
CA ASN A 510 -23.82 -8.13 18.46
C ASN A 510 -22.34 -8.32 18.84
N GLU A 511 -21.52 -7.26 18.77
CA GLU A 511 -20.12 -7.26 19.20
C GLU A 511 -19.93 -6.46 20.50
N ILE A 512 -18.83 -6.74 21.20
CA ILE A 512 -18.34 -5.88 22.30
C ILE A 512 -17.73 -4.63 21.68
N ALA A 513 -18.11 -3.45 22.16
CA ALA A 513 -17.53 -2.19 21.70
C ALA A 513 -16.02 -2.13 22.03
N GLY A 514 -15.22 -1.63 21.10
CA GLY A 514 -13.78 -1.41 21.31
C GLY A 514 -13.44 0.06 21.56
N TYR A 515 -12.18 0.41 21.31
CA TYR A 515 -11.66 1.80 21.29
C TYR A 515 -12.31 2.70 20.21
N ARG A 516 -13.27 2.18 19.44
CA ARG A 516 -14.02 2.79 18.34
C ARG A 516 -15.54 2.71 18.55
N ALA A 517 -16.01 2.56 19.81
CA ALA A 517 -17.38 2.11 20.10
C ALA A 517 -17.71 0.78 19.39
N CYS A 518 -18.99 0.53 19.09
CA CYS A 518 -19.39 -0.51 18.13
C CYS A 518 -18.99 -0.10 16.69
N ARG A 519 -18.68 -1.10 15.85
CA ARG A 519 -18.37 -0.92 14.42
C ARG A 519 -19.64 -0.63 13.62
N CYS A 520 -19.52 0.07 12.48
CA CYS A 520 -20.60 0.17 11.51
C CYS A 520 -20.95 -1.21 10.93
N LEU A 521 -22.22 -1.38 10.52
CA LEU A 521 -22.67 -2.53 9.71
C LEU A 521 -21.99 -2.54 8.32
N HIS A 522 -22.01 -3.67 7.63
CA HIS A 522 -21.54 -3.74 6.25
C HIS A 522 -22.36 -2.79 5.35
N LYS A 523 -21.68 -2.03 4.47
CA LYS A 523 -22.25 -0.90 3.70
C LYS A 523 -22.77 0.25 4.57
N PHE A 524 -22.20 0.49 5.76
CA PHE A 524 -22.40 1.70 6.55
C PHE A 524 -21.05 2.38 6.86
N TYR A 525 -21.06 3.71 6.99
CA TYR A 525 -19.89 4.53 7.33
C TYR A 525 -20.27 5.64 8.31
N ARG A 526 -19.29 6.26 8.98
CA ARG A 526 -19.53 7.41 9.88
C ARG A 526 -18.48 8.50 9.74
N LEU A 527 -18.80 9.68 10.25
CA LEU A 527 -17.95 10.87 10.28
C LEU A 527 -17.58 11.31 11.72
N ASP A 528 -17.95 10.50 12.71
CA ASP A 528 -17.65 10.65 14.14
C ASP A 528 -17.27 9.26 14.68
N ARG A 529 -16.14 9.15 15.40
CA ARG A 529 -15.64 7.91 16.00
C ARG A 529 -16.60 7.29 17.03
N PHE A 530 -17.45 8.09 17.66
CA PHE A 530 -18.40 7.69 18.71
C PHE A 530 -19.86 7.88 18.32
N GLY A 531 -20.13 8.36 17.10
CA GLY A 531 -21.46 8.67 16.57
C GLY A 531 -22.08 7.57 15.69
N PRO A 532 -23.29 7.82 15.16
CA PRO A 532 -24.04 6.88 14.33
C PRO A 532 -23.44 6.70 12.93
N CYS A 533 -23.72 5.55 12.32
CA CYS A 533 -23.35 5.26 10.95
C CYS A 533 -24.51 5.54 9.98
N LYS A 534 -24.16 6.07 8.80
CA LYS A 534 -25.04 6.32 7.66
C LYS A 534 -24.88 5.20 6.63
N SER A 535 -25.95 4.87 5.93
CA SER A 535 -25.93 3.90 4.82
C SER A 535 -25.05 4.40 3.67
N CYS A 536 -24.24 3.52 3.09
CA CYS A 536 -23.47 3.81 1.89
C CYS A 536 -24.40 4.03 0.68
N PRO A 537 -24.13 5.01 -0.20
CA PRO A 537 -24.78 5.08 -1.50
C PRO A 537 -24.55 3.79 -2.31
N TYR A 538 -25.54 3.42 -3.13
CA TYR A 538 -25.54 2.16 -3.88
C TYR A 538 -24.34 2.02 -4.85
N HIS A 539 -23.80 3.15 -5.33
CA HIS A 539 -22.65 3.23 -6.23
C HIS A 539 -21.69 4.35 -5.81
N GLY A 540 -20.44 4.25 -6.26
CA GLY A 540 -19.44 5.33 -6.20
C GLY A 540 -18.50 5.32 -5.00
N MET A 541 -18.89 4.76 -3.86
CA MET A 541 -18.04 4.61 -2.68
C MET A 541 -18.01 3.15 -2.21
N ASN A 542 -16.86 2.75 -1.67
CA ASN A 542 -16.75 1.58 -0.80
C ASN A 542 -16.89 2.05 0.66
N CYS A 543 -17.77 1.40 1.42
CA CYS A 543 -18.02 1.73 2.83
C CYS A 543 -17.73 0.52 3.72
N GLU A 544 -16.50 0.47 4.23
CA GLU A 544 -15.94 -0.63 5.01
C GLU A 544 -15.09 -0.07 6.15
N ASN A 545 -14.95 -0.86 7.23
CA ASN A 545 -14.17 -0.50 8.43
C ASN A 545 -14.48 0.91 8.95
N ASP A 546 -15.77 1.21 9.08
CA ASP A 546 -16.40 2.50 9.45
C ASP A 546 -16.24 3.66 8.46
N THR A 547 -15.46 3.51 7.39
CA THR A 547 -15.02 4.62 6.52
C THR A 547 -15.64 4.57 5.13
N ALA A 548 -16.00 5.72 4.58
CA ALA A 548 -16.37 5.86 3.17
C ALA A 548 -15.14 6.28 2.36
N ILE A 549 -14.71 5.42 1.43
CA ILE A 549 -13.59 5.68 0.53
C ILE A 549 -14.10 5.54 -0.90
N LEU A 550 -13.74 6.50 -1.77
CA LEU A 550 -14.15 6.50 -3.17
C LEU A 550 -13.74 5.21 -3.90
N ALA A 551 -14.69 4.58 -4.59
CA ALA A 551 -14.49 3.30 -5.26
C ALA A 551 -13.58 3.41 -6.52
N PRO A 552 -12.92 2.33 -6.96
CA PRO A 552 -12.24 2.28 -8.24
C PRO A 552 -13.17 2.66 -9.40
N ASN A 553 -12.63 3.28 -10.45
CA ASN A 553 -13.38 3.86 -11.57
C ASN A 553 -14.34 5.02 -11.24
N TYR A 554 -14.24 5.59 -10.03
CA TYR A 554 -14.84 6.87 -9.67
C TYR A 554 -13.79 7.92 -9.31
N PHE A 555 -14.16 9.20 -9.44
CA PHE A 555 -13.38 10.41 -9.16
C PHE A 555 -14.27 11.39 -8.39
N TRP A 556 -13.71 12.09 -7.42
CA TRP A 556 -14.34 13.21 -6.73
C TRP A 556 -13.35 14.39 -6.61
N LYS A 557 -13.86 15.58 -6.30
CA LYS A 557 -13.06 16.80 -6.15
C LYS A 557 -13.30 17.38 -4.76
N TRP A 558 -12.23 17.64 -4.02
CA TRP A 558 -12.32 18.35 -2.74
C TRP A 558 -12.36 19.85 -2.99
N ASN A 559 -13.30 20.56 -2.34
CA ASN A 559 -13.41 22.01 -2.41
C ASN A 559 -12.20 22.72 -1.76
N SER A 560 -11.68 22.15 -0.66
CA SER A 560 -10.43 22.61 -0.03
C SER A 560 -9.49 21.44 0.28
N SER A 561 -8.19 21.63 0.03
CA SER A 561 -7.10 20.72 0.42
C SER A 561 -7.08 20.45 1.93
N GLU A 562 -7.49 21.42 2.75
CA GLU A 562 -7.58 21.28 4.21
C GLU A 562 -8.67 20.29 4.61
N LYS A 563 -9.84 20.34 3.95
CA LYS A 563 -10.93 19.37 4.19
C LYS A 563 -10.53 17.96 3.72
N MET A 564 -9.78 17.84 2.62
CA MET A 564 -9.19 16.56 2.19
C MET A 564 -8.23 16.00 3.24
N GLU A 565 -7.31 16.81 3.75
CA GLU A 565 -6.28 16.36 4.69
C GLU A 565 -6.85 16.06 6.08
N SER A 566 -7.84 16.86 6.51
CA SER A 566 -8.65 16.58 7.71
C SER A 566 -9.43 15.26 7.58
N TYR A 567 -10.08 15.00 6.44
CA TYR A 567 -10.74 13.70 6.22
C TYR A 567 -9.73 12.54 6.14
N ARG A 568 -8.55 12.74 5.53
CA ARG A 568 -7.47 11.74 5.54
C ARG A 568 -6.99 11.45 6.96
N SER A 569 -6.82 12.48 7.77
CA SER A 569 -6.44 12.34 9.18
C SER A 569 -7.54 11.63 9.97
N PHE A 570 -8.82 11.95 9.77
CA PHE A 570 -9.95 11.20 10.35
C PHE A 570 -9.94 9.72 9.92
N VAL A 571 -9.77 9.42 8.62
CA VAL A 571 -9.73 8.04 8.09
C VAL A 571 -8.52 7.26 8.61
N GLN A 572 -7.36 7.89 8.82
CA GLN A 572 -6.22 7.23 9.47
C GLN A 572 -6.48 7.03 10.97
N ASN A 573 -6.99 8.06 11.65
CA ASN A 573 -7.22 8.09 13.08
C ASN A 573 -8.29 7.08 13.53
N ILE A 574 -9.37 6.92 12.77
CA ILE A 574 -10.42 5.95 13.08
C ILE A 574 -9.91 4.51 12.98
N GLN A 575 -8.91 4.22 12.13
CA GLN A 575 -8.31 2.88 12.07
C GLN A 575 -7.42 2.54 13.28
N ILE A 576 -7.04 3.51 14.12
CA ILE A 576 -6.28 3.27 15.36
C ILE A 576 -7.16 2.48 16.35
N THR A 577 -6.70 1.28 16.71
CA THR A 577 -7.38 0.33 17.60
C THR A 577 -6.87 0.39 19.05
N THR A 578 -6.22 1.48 19.45
CA THR A 578 -5.70 1.73 20.82
C THR A 578 -6.33 2.99 21.43
N ALA A 579 -5.98 3.30 22.69
CA ALA A 579 -6.37 4.52 23.38
C ALA A 579 -5.69 5.80 22.85
N GLU A 580 -4.69 5.67 21.97
CA GLU A 580 -3.75 6.73 21.59
C GLU A 580 -4.17 7.50 20.32
N TYR A 581 -5.44 7.39 19.93
CA TYR A 581 -5.98 8.13 18.79
C TYR A 581 -5.99 9.65 19.05
N ASN A 582 -5.74 10.43 18.01
CA ASN A 582 -5.73 11.89 18.09
C ASN A 582 -7.17 12.41 18.21
N LYS A 583 -7.49 13.05 19.34
CA LYS A 583 -8.83 13.60 19.63
C LYS A 583 -9.25 14.69 18.64
N THR A 584 -8.32 15.48 18.11
CA THR A 584 -8.60 16.55 17.13
C THR A 584 -9.18 16.01 15.81
N PHE A 585 -8.94 14.74 15.49
CA PHE A 585 -9.46 14.07 14.30
C PHE A 585 -10.41 12.91 14.67
N SER A 586 -11.06 12.98 15.83
CA SER A 586 -12.11 12.03 16.26
C SER A 586 -13.41 12.18 15.47
N THR A 587 -13.66 13.38 14.95
CA THR A 587 -14.84 13.78 14.18
C THR A 587 -14.41 14.57 12.95
N PHE A 588 -15.15 14.44 11.85
CA PHE A 588 -14.96 15.20 10.62
C PHE A 588 -16.18 16.09 10.35
N GLU A 589 -16.01 17.40 10.54
CA GLU A 589 -17.05 18.40 10.31
C GLU A 589 -17.11 18.81 8.82
N GLY A 590 -17.80 18.00 8.02
CA GLY A 590 -18.00 18.30 6.62
C GLY A 590 -18.89 17.31 5.87
N LEU A 591 -19.24 17.67 4.63
CA LEU A 591 -19.84 16.78 3.66
C LEU A 591 -18.76 16.12 2.81
N LEU A 592 -18.94 14.85 2.48
CA LEU A 592 -18.09 14.16 1.51
C LEU A 592 -18.43 14.64 0.08
N PRO A 593 -17.44 14.82 -0.81
CA PRO A 593 -17.66 15.12 -2.22
C PRO A 593 -18.55 14.08 -2.93
N LYS A 594 -19.23 14.50 -4.01
CA LYS A 594 -20.07 13.61 -4.83
C LYS A 594 -19.18 12.66 -5.66
N PRO A 595 -19.39 11.32 -5.60
CA PRO A 595 -18.62 10.39 -6.41
C PRO A 595 -19.12 10.40 -7.87
N LEU A 596 -18.26 10.80 -8.81
CA LEU A 596 -18.55 10.80 -10.25
C LEU A 596 -17.86 9.63 -10.94
N LYS A 597 -18.53 8.99 -11.90
CA LYS A 597 -17.99 7.87 -12.67
C LYS A 597 -16.98 8.37 -13.70
N CYS A 598 -15.83 7.73 -13.83
CA CYS A 598 -14.81 8.15 -14.79
C CYS A 598 -15.18 7.73 -16.23
N PRO A 599 -14.89 8.56 -17.25
CA PRO A 599 -15.35 8.31 -18.62
C PRO A 599 -14.65 7.11 -19.28
N TYR A 600 -13.43 6.79 -18.86
CA TYR A 600 -12.67 5.64 -19.32
C TYR A 600 -12.56 4.57 -18.23
N PRO A 601 -12.77 3.28 -18.54
CA PRO A 601 -12.53 2.22 -17.58
C PRO A 601 -11.05 2.14 -17.20
N ASP A 602 -10.80 1.92 -15.92
CA ASP A 602 -9.49 1.72 -15.29
C ASP A 602 -8.60 2.98 -15.30
N SER A 603 -9.18 4.16 -15.56
CA SER A 603 -8.49 5.46 -15.53
C SER A 603 -8.35 6.04 -14.12
N CYS A 604 -9.27 5.71 -13.21
CA CYS A 604 -9.33 6.22 -11.84
C CYS A 604 -9.12 5.08 -10.84
N LYS A 605 -8.15 5.21 -9.93
CA LYS A 605 -7.92 4.24 -8.86
C LYS A 605 -8.90 4.38 -7.69
N GLY A 606 -9.72 5.43 -7.67
CA GLY A 606 -10.51 5.81 -6.50
C GLY A 606 -9.62 6.36 -5.39
N GLY A 607 -10.00 6.07 -4.13
CA GLY A 607 -9.29 6.52 -2.93
C GLY A 607 -9.56 7.99 -2.58
N ILE A 608 -9.17 8.40 -1.37
CA ILE A 608 -9.44 9.74 -0.82
C ILE A 608 -8.97 10.87 -1.76
N ASN A 609 -7.79 10.69 -2.38
CA ASN A 609 -7.19 11.70 -3.25
C ASN A 609 -7.65 11.59 -4.73
N SER A 610 -8.56 10.68 -5.08
CA SER A 610 -8.98 10.40 -6.48
C SER A 610 -7.81 10.22 -7.46
N THR A 611 -6.83 9.40 -7.08
CA THR A 611 -5.60 9.27 -7.89
C THR A 611 -5.88 8.62 -9.24
N CYS A 612 -5.33 9.22 -10.29
CA CYS A 612 -5.36 8.64 -11.63
C CYS A 612 -4.48 7.39 -11.75
N ASN A 613 -4.85 6.50 -12.65
CA ASN A 613 -4.06 5.33 -12.96
C ASN A 613 -2.85 5.70 -13.83
N THR A 614 -1.84 4.82 -13.91
CA THR A 614 -0.59 5.11 -14.63
C THR A 614 -0.86 5.40 -16.11
N GLY A 615 -0.45 6.58 -16.57
CA GLY A 615 -0.68 7.06 -17.94
C GLY A 615 -1.86 8.02 -18.10
N TYR A 616 -2.65 8.25 -17.04
CA TYR A 616 -3.79 9.19 -17.01
C TYR A 616 -3.51 10.39 -16.09
N GLN A 617 -4.14 11.53 -16.37
CA GLN A 617 -4.05 12.78 -15.61
C GLN A 617 -5.29 13.68 -15.83
N GLY A 618 -5.39 14.76 -15.06
CA GLY A 618 -6.45 15.76 -15.17
C GLY A 618 -7.76 15.38 -14.50
N THR A 619 -8.76 16.26 -14.60
CA THR A 619 -10.11 16.07 -14.06
C THR A 619 -10.74 14.77 -14.61
N LEU A 620 -11.41 14.00 -13.74
CA LEU A 620 -11.97 12.67 -14.05
C LEU A 620 -10.92 11.67 -14.63
N CYS A 621 -9.62 11.96 -14.48
CA CYS A 621 -8.51 11.23 -15.10
C CYS A 621 -8.65 11.04 -16.62
N ALA A 622 -9.34 11.97 -17.28
CA ALA A 622 -9.84 11.81 -18.63
C ALA A 622 -8.87 12.29 -19.73
N SER A 623 -7.59 12.46 -19.40
CA SER A 623 -6.55 12.86 -20.36
C SER A 623 -5.27 12.06 -20.13
N CYS A 624 -4.50 11.77 -21.18
CA CYS A 624 -3.25 11.01 -21.01
C CYS A 624 -2.10 11.88 -20.50
N SER A 625 -1.23 11.29 -19.69
CA SER A 625 -0.04 11.93 -19.12
C SER A 625 1.09 12.08 -20.14
N SER A 626 2.12 12.83 -19.76
CA SER A 626 3.40 12.87 -20.48
C SER A 626 3.90 11.44 -20.79
N TYR A 627 4.46 11.27 -21.99
CA TYR A 627 4.94 10.00 -22.55
C TYR A 627 3.85 8.90 -22.71
N HIS A 628 2.57 9.27 -22.70
CA HIS A 628 1.43 8.39 -23.01
C HIS A 628 0.51 9.04 -24.06
N TYR A 629 -0.25 8.22 -24.78
CA TYR A 629 -1.20 8.67 -25.82
C TYR A 629 -2.53 7.92 -25.71
N LEU A 630 -3.62 8.59 -26.08
CA LEU A 630 -4.97 8.02 -26.03
C LEU A 630 -5.18 7.09 -27.23
N ARG A 631 -5.52 5.82 -26.96
CA ARG A 631 -5.80 4.81 -27.98
C ARG A 631 -7.13 4.12 -27.69
N PHE A 632 -8.18 4.56 -28.40
CA PHE A 632 -9.57 4.26 -28.03
C PHE A 632 -9.80 4.77 -26.61
N ASN A 633 -10.18 3.90 -25.68
CA ASN A 633 -10.63 4.27 -24.34
C ASN A 633 -9.54 4.04 -23.27
N ARG A 634 -8.26 3.89 -23.69
CA ARG A 634 -7.13 3.69 -22.77
C ARG A 634 -5.89 4.50 -23.16
N CYS A 635 -5.17 4.99 -22.15
CA CYS A 635 -3.87 5.64 -22.33
C CYS A 635 -2.74 4.60 -22.39
N LEU A 636 -1.96 4.58 -23.48
CA LEU A 636 -0.83 3.67 -23.65
C LEU A 636 0.50 4.42 -23.64
N LYS A 637 1.55 3.78 -23.11
CA LYS A 637 2.91 4.31 -23.09
C LYS A 637 3.44 4.47 -24.51
N CYS A 638 4.13 5.58 -24.78
CA CYS A 638 4.73 5.86 -26.07
C CYS A 638 5.80 4.81 -26.45
N PRO A 639 5.80 4.29 -27.69
CA PRO A 639 6.89 3.45 -28.20
C PRO A 639 8.18 4.27 -28.38
N LYS A 640 9.34 3.59 -28.51
CA LYS A 640 10.62 4.25 -28.76
C LYS A 640 10.56 5.08 -30.06
N LEU A 641 11.25 6.23 -30.08
CA LEU A 641 11.25 7.15 -31.23
C LEU A 641 11.60 6.45 -32.56
N VAL A 642 12.64 5.62 -32.57
CA VAL A 642 13.06 4.82 -33.74
C VAL A 642 11.93 3.93 -34.29
N VAL A 643 11.19 3.25 -33.40
CA VAL A 643 10.05 2.41 -33.79
C VAL A 643 8.92 3.27 -34.37
N THR A 644 8.70 4.45 -33.82
CA THR A 644 7.69 5.41 -34.31
C THR A 644 8.05 5.91 -35.71
N VAL A 645 9.28 6.39 -35.92
CA VAL A 645 9.77 6.90 -37.22
C VAL A 645 9.77 5.80 -38.28
N PHE A 646 10.27 4.59 -37.96
CA PHE A 646 10.24 3.46 -38.88
C PHE A 646 8.80 3.04 -39.24
N SER A 647 7.87 3.07 -38.27
CA SER A 647 6.45 2.82 -38.52
C SER A 647 5.82 3.88 -39.43
N CYS A 648 6.15 5.17 -39.25
CA CYS A 648 5.73 6.24 -40.15
C CYS A 648 6.24 6.02 -41.57
N GLY A 649 7.54 5.71 -41.72
CA GLY A 649 8.18 5.48 -43.02
C GLY A 649 7.58 4.28 -43.75
N LEU A 650 7.34 3.17 -43.05
CA LEU A 650 6.73 1.97 -43.62
C LEU A 650 5.26 2.19 -43.99
N ILE A 651 4.52 3.01 -43.21
CA ILE A 651 3.16 3.45 -43.57
C ILE A 651 3.16 4.35 -44.81
N LEU A 652 4.06 5.34 -44.90
CA LEU A 652 4.19 6.19 -46.08
C LEU A 652 4.58 5.39 -47.33
N LEU A 653 5.52 4.45 -47.19
CA LEU A 653 5.90 3.51 -48.24
C LEU A 653 4.71 2.62 -48.66
N SER A 654 3.91 2.15 -47.69
CA SER A 654 2.69 1.36 -47.95
C SER A 654 1.63 2.18 -48.71
N PHE A 655 1.39 3.44 -48.31
CA PHE A 655 0.48 4.33 -49.04
C PHE A 655 0.98 4.65 -50.45
N VAL A 656 2.27 4.94 -50.62
CA VAL A 656 2.87 5.17 -51.96
C VAL A 656 2.78 3.91 -52.82
N LEU A 657 3.08 2.73 -52.27
CA LEU A 657 2.99 1.46 -52.99
C LEU A 657 1.54 1.13 -53.38
N LEU A 658 0.58 1.32 -52.48
CA LEU A 658 -0.85 1.14 -52.76
C LEU A 658 -1.32 2.13 -53.84
N PHE A 659 -0.95 3.40 -53.74
CA PHE A 659 -1.27 4.43 -54.72
C PHE A 659 -0.69 4.11 -56.10
N VAL A 660 0.57 3.66 -56.16
CA VAL A 660 1.23 3.21 -57.39
C VAL A 660 0.55 1.95 -57.97
N ILE A 661 0.16 0.98 -57.15
CA ILE A 661 -0.57 -0.21 -57.60
C ILE A 661 -1.92 0.19 -58.22
N VAL A 662 -2.70 1.04 -57.54
CA VAL A 662 -3.99 1.54 -58.04
C VAL A 662 -3.81 2.33 -59.35
N PHE A 663 -2.77 3.18 -59.46
CA PHE A 663 -2.47 3.89 -60.71
C PHE A 663 -1.97 3.00 -61.86
N LYS A 664 -1.38 1.83 -61.55
CA LYS A 664 -0.72 0.94 -62.53
C LYS A 664 -1.57 -0.28 -62.95
N CYS A 665 -2.69 -0.53 -62.27
CA CYS A 665 -3.59 -1.66 -62.54
C CYS A 665 -4.70 -1.39 -63.58
N ASP A 666 -4.78 -0.21 -64.18
CA ASP A 666 -5.88 0.27 -65.05
C ASP A 666 -5.93 -0.38 -66.47
N SER A 667 -5.40 -1.61 -66.63
CA SER A 667 -5.10 -2.22 -67.95
C SER A 667 -5.28 -3.75 -68.05
N ARG A 668 -6.19 -4.37 -67.26
CA ARG A 668 -6.56 -5.80 -67.43
C ARG A 668 -8.07 -6.05 -67.22
N ARG A 669 -8.74 -6.58 -68.26
CA ARG A 669 -10.15 -7.02 -68.24
C ARG A 669 -10.31 -8.46 -67.73
N THR A 670 -11.48 -8.80 -67.22
CA THR A 670 -11.97 -10.19 -67.07
C THR A 670 -13.00 -10.52 -68.14
N GLY A 671 -13.50 -11.76 -68.19
CA GLY A 671 -14.46 -12.21 -69.21
C GLY A 671 -15.77 -11.40 -69.24
N ASP A 672 -16.29 -11.00 -68.08
CA ASP A 672 -17.57 -10.29 -67.93
C ASP A 672 -17.48 -8.76 -68.19
N ASN A 673 -16.51 -8.31 -68.99
CA ASN A 673 -16.27 -6.90 -69.34
C ASN A 673 -16.04 -5.91 -68.16
N ARG A 674 -15.94 -6.37 -66.91
CA ARG A 674 -15.36 -5.58 -65.79
C ARG A 674 -13.82 -5.64 -65.86
N PHE A 675 -13.14 -4.65 -65.27
CA PHE A 675 -11.70 -4.73 -65.03
C PHE A 675 -11.43 -5.44 -63.70
N VAL A 676 -10.26 -6.10 -63.58
CA VAL A 676 -9.82 -6.71 -62.31
C VAL A 676 -9.75 -5.64 -61.20
N ALA A 677 -9.38 -4.41 -61.56
CA ALA A 677 -9.36 -3.26 -60.68
C ALA A 677 -10.74 -2.95 -60.07
N ASP A 678 -11.85 -3.07 -60.82
CA ASP A 678 -13.19 -2.70 -60.35
C ASP A 678 -13.67 -3.63 -59.22
N VAL A 679 -13.42 -4.94 -59.37
CA VAL A 679 -13.74 -5.96 -58.36
C VAL A 679 -12.88 -5.77 -57.10
N VAL A 680 -11.57 -5.56 -57.28
CA VAL A 680 -10.64 -5.28 -56.16
C VAL A 680 -11.05 -4.00 -55.43
N MET A 681 -11.41 -2.93 -56.15
CA MET A 681 -11.87 -1.67 -55.56
C MET A 681 -13.21 -1.81 -54.83
N SER A 682 -14.15 -2.66 -55.30
CA SER A 682 -15.39 -2.94 -54.56
C SER A 682 -15.10 -3.68 -53.25
N CYS A 683 -14.31 -4.75 -53.28
CA CYS A 683 -13.91 -5.48 -52.08
C CYS A 683 -13.18 -4.57 -51.07
N ILE A 684 -12.23 -3.74 -51.55
CA ILE A 684 -11.53 -2.75 -50.70
C ILE A 684 -12.51 -1.74 -50.09
N LYS A 685 -13.48 -1.24 -50.85
CA LYS A 685 -14.51 -0.29 -50.38
C LYS A 685 -15.40 -0.90 -49.27
N ILE A 686 -15.74 -2.19 -49.38
CA ILE A 686 -16.46 -2.95 -48.34
C ILE A 686 -15.59 -3.12 -47.08
N ILE A 687 -14.33 -3.57 -47.23
CA ILE A 687 -13.40 -3.76 -46.10
C ILE A 687 -13.13 -2.44 -45.36
N ILE A 688 -12.90 -1.34 -46.09
CA ILE A 688 -12.72 -0.01 -45.50
C ILE A 688 -14.00 0.41 -44.78
N GLY A 689 -15.17 0.23 -45.40
CA GLY A 689 -16.46 0.56 -44.78
C GLY A 689 -16.75 -0.21 -43.49
N PHE A 690 -16.38 -1.49 -43.43
CA PHE A 690 -16.46 -2.30 -42.20
C PHE A 690 -15.58 -1.72 -41.09
N TYR A 691 -14.29 -1.53 -41.34
CA TYR A 691 -13.36 -1.09 -40.30
C TYR A 691 -13.55 0.38 -39.89
N GLN A 692 -14.03 1.26 -40.79
CA GLN A 692 -14.48 2.62 -40.45
C GLN A 692 -15.62 2.59 -39.42
N VAL A 693 -16.63 1.74 -39.64
CA VAL A 693 -17.78 1.60 -38.71
C VAL A 693 -17.34 0.96 -37.40
N LEU A 694 -16.52 -0.09 -37.43
CA LEU A 694 -16.02 -0.78 -36.25
C LEU A 694 -15.18 0.14 -35.35
N ALA A 695 -14.28 0.95 -35.94
CA ALA A 695 -13.51 1.96 -35.22
C ALA A 695 -14.39 3.10 -34.66
N GLY A 696 -15.48 3.44 -35.36
CA GLY A 696 -16.55 4.31 -34.85
C GLY A 696 -17.17 3.77 -33.56
N ILE A 697 -17.72 2.54 -33.61
CA ILE A 697 -18.36 1.86 -32.48
C ILE A 697 -17.45 1.79 -31.25
N PHE A 698 -16.20 1.31 -31.42
CA PHE A 698 -15.23 1.21 -30.32
C PHE A 698 -14.85 2.58 -29.72
N SER A 699 -14.96 3.65 -30.51
CA SER A 699 -14.70 5.03 -30.07
C SER A 699 -15.94 5.74 -29.50
N ALA A 700 -17.14 5.16 -29.67
CA ALA A 700 -18.40 5.73 -29.19
C ALA A 700 -18.86 5.05 -27.90
N LEU A 701 -18.74 3.73 -27.80
CA LEU A 701 -19.09 2.95 -26.62
C LEU A 701 -17.95 3.01 -25.58
N LEU A 702 -17.79 4.17 -24.94
CA LEU A 702 -16.67 4.50 -24.04
C LEU A 702 -16.59 3.58 -22.80
N HIS A 703 -17.74 3.17 -22.28
CA HIS A 703 -17.84 2.34 -21.07
C HIS A 703 -17.56 0.84 -21.30
N VAL A 704 -17.52 0.36 -22.55
CA VAL A 704 -17.22 -1.05 -22.85
C VAL A 704 -15.71 -1.30 -22.74
N GLN A 705 -15.31 -2.22 -21.87
CA GLN A 705 -13.93 -2.69 -21.72
C GLN A 705 -13.53 -3.64 -22.87
N TRP A 706 -13.27 -3.10 -24.06
CA TRP A 706 -12.94 -3.91 -25.24
C TRP A 706 -11.70 -4.83 -25.03
N PRO A 707 -11.77 -6.11 -25.43
CA PRO A 707 -10.70 -7.11 -25.30
C PRO A 707 -9.28 -6.66 -25.68
N MET A 708 -8.27 -7.15 -24.95
CA MET A 708 -6.85 -6.88 -25.25
C MET A 708 -6.42 -7.38 -26.65
N VAL A 709 -7.09 -8.39 -27.20
CA VAL A 709 -6.85 -8.85 -28.57
C VAL A 709 -7.27 -7.79 -29.60
N ILE A 710 -8.34 -7.04 -29.33
CA ILE A 710 -8.77 -5.89 -30.15
C ILE A 710 -7.71 -4.79 -30.08
N LEU A 711 -7.06 -4.53 -28.93
CA LEU A 711 -5.96 -3.56 -28.84
C LEU A 711 -4.72 -3.93 -29.70
N SER A 712 -4.55 -5.20 -30.05
CA SER A 712 -3.55 -5.64 -31.04
C SER A 712 -4.04 -5.46 -32.48
N ALA A 713 -5.24 -5.93 -32.82
CA ALA A 713 -5.85 -5.73 -34.15
C ALA A 713 -6.03 -4.24 -34.50
N ALA A 714 -6.26 -3.41 -33.49
CA ALA A 714 -6.35 -1.95 -33.50
C ALA A 714 -5.10 -1.23 -34.01
N LYS A 715 -3.99 -1.93 -34.31
CA LYS A 715 -2.91 -1.40 -35.15
C LYS A 715 -3.42 -1.18 -36.58
N CYS A 716 -4.03 -2.19 -37.18
CA CYS A 716 -4.59 -2.09 -38.53
C CYS A 716 -5.87 -1.25 -38.60
N LEU A 717 -6.76 -1.32 -37.59
CA LEU A 717 -8.07 -0.67 -37.66
C LEU A 717 -8.01 0.85 -37.88
N LYS A 718 -7.19 1.59 -37.11
CA LYS A 718 -7.12 3.06 -37.23
C LYS A 718 -6.35 3.57 -38.45
N PHE A 719 -5.51 2.72 -39.04
CA PHE A 719 -4.95 2.95 -40.38
C PHE A 719 -6.05 2.89 -41.45
N VAL A 720 -6.99 1.94 -41.33
CA VAL A 720 -8.15 1.84 -42.24
C VAL A 720 -9.23 2.90 -41.95
N GLU A 721 -9.34 3.41 -40.72
CA GLU A 721 -10.11 4.64 -40.39
C GLU A 721 -9.53 5.90 -41.06
N GLY A 722 -8.47 5.80 -41.89
CA GLY A 722 -7.79 6.93 -42.55
C GLY A 722 -7.06 7.87 -41.58
N ASN A 723 -7.04 7.54 -40.29
CA ASN A 723 -6.64 8.42 -39.20
C ASN A 723 -5.16 8.22 -38.87
N ILE A 724 -4.30 8.46 -39.86
CA ILE A 724 -2.84 8.17 -39.85
C ILE A 724 -2.16 8.73 -38.59
N LEU A 725 -2.57 9.92 -38.16
CA LEU A 725 -2.08 10.65 -36.98
C LEU A 725 -2.34 9.92 -35.65
N GLN A 726 -3.18 8.89 -35.61
CA GLN A 726 -3.42 8.04 -34.43
C GLN A 726 -2.70 6.68 -34.49
N PHE A 727 -2.06 6.32 -35.60
CA PHE A 727 -1.12 5.19 -35.63
C PHE A 727 0.24 5.60 -35.05
N ALA A 728 0.74 6.77 -35.47
CA ALA A 728 1.96 7.39 -34.99
C ALA A 728 1.65 8.75 -34.36
N PRO A 729 1.22 8.78 -33.08
CA PRO A 729 0.85 10.02 -32.39
C PRO A 729 2.07 10.93 -32.23
N LEU A 730 2.03 12.13 -32.84
CA LEU A 730 3.13 13.09 -32.81
C LEU A 730 3.47 13.56 -31.38
N SER A 731 2.52 13.49 -30.44
CA SER A 731 2.75 13.72 -29.00
C SER A 731 3.80 12.78 -28.37
N CYS A 732 4.09 11.63 -28.98
CA CYS A 732 5.16 10.73 -28.58
C CYS A 732 6.55 11.11 -29.14
N ILE A 733 6.61 12.05 -30.09
CA ILE A 733 7.85 12.67 -30.58
C ILE A 733 8.18 13.87 -29.69
N HIS A 734 7.21 14.77 -29.46
CA HIS A 734 7.34 15.90 -28.55
C HIS A 734 5.98 16.32 -27.98
N PRO A 735 5.85 16.68 -26.68
CA PRO A 735 4.54 17.00 -26.07
C PRO A 735 3.77 18.15 -26.75
N VAL A 736 4.50 19.15 -27.29
CA VAL A 736 3.91 20.28 -28.03
C VAL A 736 3.20 19.85 -29.31
N LEU A 737 3.54 18.67 -29.87
CA LEU A 737 2.90 18.11 -31.06
C LEU A 737 1.62 17.29 -30.72
N ARG A 738 1.06 17.45 -29.52
CA ARG A 738 -0.27 16.91 -29.17
C ARG A 738 -1.35 17.68 -29.93
N LEU A 739 -1.78 17.14 -31.06
CA LEU A 739 -2.92 17.65 -31.83
C LEU A 739 -4.21 17.53 -31.02
N ASP A 740 -4.80 18.65 -30.62
CA ASP A 740 -6.11 18.70 -29.95
C ASP A 740 -7.27 18.43 -30.94
N PRO A 741 -8.54 18.33 -30.48
CA PRO A 741 -9.68 18.14 -31.38
C PRO A 741 -9.83 19.24 -32.43
N PHE A 742 -9.51 20.50 -32.10
CA PHE A 742 -9.63 21.66 -32.98
C PHE A 742 -8.66 21.59 -34.16
N ILE A 743 -7.38 21.32 -33.90
CA ILE A 743 -6.35 21.11 -34.92
C ILE A 743 -6.68 19.89 -35.78
N GLN A 744 -7.16 18.79 -35.17
CA GLN A 744 -7.60 17.60 -35.92
C GLN A 744 -8.79 17.89 -36.85
N PHE A 745 -9.66 18.84 -36.53
CA PHE A 745 -10.75 19.31 -37.40
C PHE A 745 -10.23 20.18 -38.55
N VAL A 746 -9.38 21.17 -38.27
CA VAL A 746 -8.77 22.01 -39.32
C VAL A 746 -8.00 21.16 -40.33
N LEU A 747 -7.21 20.18 -39.86
CA LEU A 747 -6.52 19.22 -40.72
C LEU A 747 -7.50 18.38 -41.56
N ALA A 748 -8.59 17.88 -40.97
CA ALA A 748 -9.57 17.07 -41.70
C ALA A 748 -10.29 17.85 -42.82
N VAL A 749 -10.58 19.14 -42.62
CA VAL A 749 -11.18 20.00 -43.66
C VAL A 749 -10.14 20.38 -44.71
N THR A 750 -8.97 20.89 -44.30
CA THR A 750 -7.93 21.38 -45.23
C THR A 750 -7.33 20.29 -46.11
N ILE A 751 -7.15 19.07 -45.60
CA ILE A 751 -6.65 17.92 -46.38
C ILE A 751 -7.59 17.62 -47.57
N ASN A 752 -8.91 17.78 -47.42
CA ASN A 752 -9.84 17.58 -48.53
C ASN A 752 -9.67 18.64 -49.63
N VAL A 753 -9.59 19.91 -49.24
CA VAL A 753 -9.37 21.02 -50.19
C VAL A 753 -8.03 20.85 -50.90
N PHE A 754 -6.96 20.51 -50.17
CA PHE A 754 -5.63 20.31 -50.72
C PHE A 754 -5.56 19.12 -51.69
N ALA A 755 -6.12 17.96 -51.33
CA ALA A 755 -6.09 16.76 -52.17
C ALA A 755 -6.85 16.97 -53.50
N VAL A 756 -8.04 17.57 -53.46
CA VAL A 756 -8.80 17.91 -54.67
C VAL A 756 -8.04 18.92 -55.53
N SER A 757 -7.48 19.97 -54.90
CA SER A 757 -6.68 20.99 -55.60
C SER A 757 -5.46 20.39 -56.28
N LEU A 758 -4.74 19.48 -55.62
CA LEU A 758 -3.54 18.84 -56.16
C LEU A 758 -3.85 17.92 -57.34
N ILE A 759 -4.98 17.18 -57.32
CA ILE A 759 -5.41 16.37 -58.48
C ILE A 759 -5.83 17.26 -59.66
N LEU A 760 -6.49 18.39 -59.41
CA LEU A 760 -6.84 19.37 -60.45
C LEU A 760 -5.59 20.06 -61.04
N LEU A 761 -4.60 20.38 -60.19
CA LEU A 761 -3.33 20.98 -60.61
C LEU A 761 -2.47 19.96 -61.40
N TYR A 762 -2.47 18.68 -61.00
CA TYR A 762 -1.90 17.58 -61.80
C TYR A 762 -2.58 17.47 -63.16
N LEU A 763 -3.92 17.51 -63.22
CA LEU A 763 -4.68 17.47 -64.47
C LEU A 763 -4.32 18.65 -65.38
N PHE A 764 -4.23 19.85 -64.82
CA PHE A 764 -3.80 21.06 -65.53
C PHE A 764 -2.36 20.95 -66.07
N PHE A 765 -1.41 20.54 -65.23
CA PHE A 765 0.00 20.41 -65.63
C PHE A 765 0.22 19.29 -66.66
N LYS A 766 -0.46 18.15 -66.54
CA LYS A 766 -0.45 17.10 -67.58
C LYS A 766 -1.11 17.57 -68.87
N MET A 767 -2.15 18.41 -68.82
CA MET A 767 -2.78 18.98 -70.01
C MET A 767 -1.88 20.01 -70.70
N LEU A 768 -1.13 20.82 -69.94
CA LEU A 768 -0.07 21.70 -70.47
C LEU A 768 1.07 20.90 -71.13
N LEU A 769 1.56 19.83 -70.48
CA LEU A 769 2.60 18.97 -71.04
C LEU A 769 2.15 18.28 -72.34
N LEU A 770 0.91 17.80 -72.40
CA LEU A 770 0.34 17.18 -73.60
C LEU A 770 0.25 18.17 -74.76
N ASN A 771 -0.16 19.42 -74.51
CA ASN A 771 -0.13 20.46 -75.54
C ASN A 771 1.31 20.80 -75.97
N ARG A 772 2.26 20.93 -75.02
CA ARG A 772 3.63 21.37 -75.32
C ARG A 772 4.41 20.37 -76.18
N MET A 773 4.20 19.07 -75.98
CA MET A 773 4.80 18.03 -76.84
C MET A 773 4.28 18.09 -78.28
N GLU A 774 3.03 18.52 -78.48
CA GLU A 774 2.38 18.54 -79.80
C GLU A 774 2.85 19.71 -80.65
N ASN A 775 3.04 20.90 -80.07
CA ASN A 775 3.75 22.01 -80.71
C ASN A 775 5.13 21.54 -81.25
N SER A 776 5.91 20.83 -80.43
CA SER A 776 7.19 20.26 -80.86
C SER A 776 7.08 19.05 -81.80
N THR A 777 5.88 18.59 -82.16
CA THR A 777 5.68 17.59 -83.22
C THR A 777 5.22 18.25 -84.52
N GLU A 778 4.35 19.26 -84.44
CA GLU A 778 3.93 20.08 -85.60
C GLU A 778 5.12 20.85 -86.19
N GLU A 779 5.93 21.49 -85.34
CA GLU A 779 7.15 22.24 -85.72
C GLU A 779 8.24 21.34 -86.33
N ASN A 780 8.33 20.07 -85.90
CA ASN A 780 9.21 19.09 -86.52
C ASN A 780 8.66 18.58 -87.87
N ASN A 781 7.34 18.36 -87.99
CA ASN A 781 6.74 17.94 -89.26
C ASN A 781 6.81 19.04 -90.34
N SER A 782 6.62 20.31 -89.98
CA SER A 782 6.79 21.42 -90.94
C SER A 782 8.23 21.51 -91.46
N ASN A 783 9.22 21.36 -90.56
CA ASN A 783 10.63 21.37 -90.93
C ASN A 783 11.05 20.12 -91.75
N PHE A 784 10.43 18.97 -91.50
CA PHE A 784 10.65 17.74 -92.27
C PHE A 784 10.07 17.82 -93.69
N ILE A 785 8.86 18.36 -93.84
CA ILE A 785 8.24 18.58 -95.16
C ILE A 785 9.05 19.62 -95.96
N ALA A 786 9.51 20.70 -95.33
CA ALA A 786 10.34 21.71 -95.98
C ALA A 786 11.65 21.13 -96.56
N ARG A 787 12.35 20.25 -95.82
CA ARG A 787 13.55 19.56 -96.32
C ARG A 787 13.25 18.62 -97.47
N ASN A 788 12.28 17.71 -97.30
CA ASN A 788 11.94 16.70 -98.32
C ASN A 788 11.38 17.31 -99.62
N THR A 789 10.97 18.58 -99.62
CA THR A 789 10.54 19.31 -100.82
C THR A 789 11.72 19.97 -101.55
N LEU A 790 12.78 20.36 -100.83
CA LEU A 790 14.02 20.89 -101.43
C LEU A 790 14.89 19.76 -102.03
N GLU A 791 15.09 18.68 -101.29
CA GLU A 791 15.96 17.54 -101.69
C GLU A 791 15.43 16.72 -102.86
N ARG A 792 14.28 17.10 -103.45
CA ARG A 792 13.58 16.33 -104.51
C ARG A 792 13.42 17.08 -105.83
N MET A 793 14.12 18.19 -106.02
CA MET A 793 14.12 18.97 -107.27
C MET A 793 15.41 18.85 -108.10
N GLU A 794 16.46 18.19 -107.62
CA GLU A 794 17.77 18.17 -108.28
C GLU A 794 18.14 16.91 -109.07
N ASP A 795 17.42 15.78 -108.92
CA ASP A 795 17.84 14.52 -109.58
C ASP A 795 16.68 13.61 -110.04
N THR A 796 16.22 13.81 -111.28
CA THR A 796 16.22 12.80 -112.37
C THR A 796 15.37 13.26 -113.57
N THR A 797 15.91 13.10 -114.79
CA THR A 797 15.15 13.25 -116.04
C THR A 797 14.32 12.00 -116.35
N ALA A 798 13.24 12.17 -117.10
CA ALA A 798 12.20 11.16 -117.23
C ALA A 798 12.43 10.16 -118.37
N GLU A 799 12.52 8.86 -118.06
CA GLU A 799 12.02 7.80 -118.95
C GLU A 799 11.60 6.49 -118.22
N ASN A 800 10.84 6.61 -117.13
CA ASN A 800 10.09 5.49 -116.52
C ASN A 800 8.73 5.94 -115.92
N ALA A 801 8.20 7.07 -116.38
CA ALA A 801 7.10 7.80 -115.73
C ALA A 801 5.69 7.21 -115.92
N LEU A 802 5.54 6.06 -116.60
CA LEU A 802 4.22 5.53 -116.99
C LEU A 802 3.96 4.06 -116.57
N TYR A 803 4.69 3.53 -115.59
CA TYR A 803 4.37 2.21 -114.99
C TYR A 803 4.40 2.20 -113.45
N GLY A 804 4.73 3.31 -112.79
CA GLY A 804 4.75 3.45 -111.32
C GLY A 804 3.52 4.14 -110.71
N ILE A 805 2.59 4.64 -111.53
CA ILE A 805 1.51 5.55 -111.08
C ILE A 805 0.25 4.81 -110.64
N GLU A 806 -0.02 3.60 -111.13
CA GLU A 806 -1.26 2.86 -110.79
C GLU A 806 -1.11 2.04 -109.50
N ASN A 807 0.06 1.46 -109.23
CA ASN A 807 0.33 0.75 -107.96
C ASN A 807 0.57 1.68 -106.76
N SER A 808 0.81 2.97 -106.96
CA SER A 808 1.09 3.91 -105.86
C SER A 808 -0.16 4.50 -105.18
N MET A 809 -1.38 4.22 -105.67
CA MET A 809 -2.61 4.56 -104.95
C MET A 809 -3.14 3.46 -104.01
N LEU A 810 -2.70 2.20 -104.17
CA LEU A 810 -3.25 1.05 -103.43
C LEU A 810 -2.49 0.64 -102.16
N GLU A 811 -1.30 1.19 -101.89
CA GLU A 811 -0.59 1.04 -100.60
C GLU A 811 -0.83 2.22 -99.62
N SER A 812 -1.77 3.12 -99.94
CA SER A 812 -2.14 4.24 -99.06
C SER A 812 -2.98 3.83 -97.83
N THR A 813 -3.36 2.56 -97.71
CA THR A 813 -4.36 2.06 -96.75
C THR A 813 -3.91 0.91 -95.82
N SER A 814 -2.63 0.57 -95.76
CA SER A 814 -2.12 -0.65 -95.07
C SER A 814 -1.15 -0.42 -93.89
N ALA A 815 -0.95 0.82 -93.42
CA ALA A 815 -0.03 1.14 -92.31
C ALA A 815 -0.74 1.53 -91.00
N CYS A 816 -1.58 0.64 -90.43
CA CYS A 816 -2.35 0.89 -89.20
C CYS A 816 -1.48 0.84 -87.91
N SER A 817 -0.59 1.82 -87.76
CA SER A 817 0.12 2.05 -86.49
C SER A 817 -0.83 2.71 -85.47
N THR A 818 -1.05 2.07 -84.33
CA THR A 818 -2.12 2.41 -83.38
C THR A 818 -1.75 3.56 -82.42
N GLY A 819 -1.43 4.72 -82.99
CA GLY A 819 -1.18 5.95 -82.23
C GLY A 819 -2.46 6.56 -81.64
N GLU A 820 -2.72 6.33 -80.35
CA GLU A 820 -3.86 6.97 -79.66
C GLU A 820 -3.89 8.49 -79.84
N SER A 821 -5.03 9.05 -80.25
CA SER A 821 -5.18 10.48 -80.53
C SER A 821 -5.04 11.38 -79.28
N LYS A 822 -4.66 12.66 -79.48
CA LYS A 822 -4.63 13.71 -78.44
C LYS A 822 -5.92 13.72 -77.61
N TRP A 823 -7.07 13.76 -78.29
CA TRP A 823 -8.39 13.83 -77.68
C TRP A 823 -8.70 12.60 -76.83
N GLU A 824 -8.28 11.41 -77.26
CA GLU A 824 -8.47 10.18 -76.49
C GLU A 824 -7.58 10.15 -75.24
N LYS A 825 -6.29 10.52 -75.37
CA LYS A 825 -5.35 10.65 -74.24
C LYS A 825 -5.85 11.66 -73.19
N ILE A 826 -6.30 12.84 -73.60
CA ILE A 826 -6.91 13.85 -72.71
C ILE A 826 -8.21 13.32 -72.08
N SER A 827 -9.02 12.57 -72.83
CA SER A 827 -10.28 11.99 -72.33
C SER A 827 -10.03 10.89 -71.28
N LYS A 828 -9.04 10.01 -71.48
CA LYS A 828 -8.59 9.00 -70.50
C LYS A 828 -8.03 9.67 -69.24
N LEU A 829 -7.19 10.70 -69.39
CA LEU A 829 -6.66 11.48 -68.26
C LEU A 829 -7.76 12.13 -67.42
N LYS A 830 -8.71 12.84 -68.05
CA LYS A 830 -9.84 13.50 -67.36
C LYS A 830 -10.74 12.49 -66.63
N LYS A 831 -11.07 11.36 -67.28
CA LYS A 831 -11.82 10.25 -66.67
C LYS A 831 -11.15 9.73 -65.39
N SER A 832 -9.83 9.47 -65.44
CA SER A 832 -9.07 8.97 -64.29
C SER A 832 -9.00 10.00 -63.16
N CYS A 833 -8.74 11.27 -63.47
CA CYS A 833 -8.67 12.34 -62.45
C CYS A 833 -10.02 12.55 -61.74
N TYR A 834 -11.15 12.57 -62.46
CA TYR A 834 -12.47 12.67 -61.83
C TYR A 834 -12.82 11.43 -61.00
N ARG A 835 -12.51 10.21 -61.50
CA ARG A 835 -12.68 8.95 -60.72
C ARG A 835 -11.94 9.01 -59.39
N ASN A 836 -10.70 9.51 -59.40
CA ASN A 836 -9.86 9.61 -58.21
C ASN A 836 -10.32 10.70 -57.23
N ILE A 837 -10.80 11.85 -57.71
CA ILE A 837 -11.39 12.91 -56.86
C ILE A 837 -12.63 12.39 -56.13
N PHE A 838 -13.56 11.76 -56.85
CA PHE A 838 -14.79 11.23 -56.25
C PHE A 838 -14.53 10.08 -55.29
N LEU A 839 -13.60 9.17 -55.62
CA LEU A 839 -13.15 8.10 -54.73
C LEU A 839 -12.55 8.66 -53.43
N PHE A 840 -11.67 9.66 -53.53
CA PHE A 840 -11.06 10.28 -52.35
C PHE A 840 -12.12 10.91 -51.43
N LEU A 841 -13.02 11.73 -51.98
CA LEU A 841 -14.07 12.40 -51.22
C LEU A 841 -15.05 11.41 -50.57
N LEU A 842 -15.35 10.28 -51.22
CA LEU A 842 -16.18 9.21 -50.64
C LEU A 842 -15.50 8.52 -49.46
N LEU A 843 -14.18 8.33 -49.52
CA LEU A 843 -13.40 7.68 -48.45
C LEU A 843 -13.14 8.62 -47.26
N SER A 844 -12.96 9.92 -47.50
CA SER A 844 -12.69 10.93 -46.46
C SER A 844 -13.96 11.44 -45.74
N TYR A 845 -15.10 11.51 -46.45
CA TYR A 845 -16.36 12.07 -45.95
C TYR A 845 -16.76 11.63 -44.51
N PRO A 846 -16.68 10.34 -44.12
CA PRO A 846 -17.08 9.93 -42.77
C PRO A 846 -16.17 10.51 -41.67
N ILE A 847 -14.87 10.64 -41.97
CA ILE A 847 -13.85 11.14 -41.04
C ILE A 847 -14.01 12.65 -40.88
N THR A 848 -14.16 13.37 -42.00
CA THR A 848 -14.40 14.82 -42.01
C THR A 848 -15.69 15.16 -41.27
N SER A 849 -16.77 14.42 -41.51
CA SER A 849 -18.06 14.62 -40.83
C SER A 849 -17.96 14.39 -39.32
N LYS A 850 -17.25 13.33 -38.87
CA LYS A 850 -16.96 13.07 -37.45
C LYS A 850 -16.26 14.25 -36.79
N LYS A 851 -15.28 14.86 -37.47
CA LYS A 851 -14.50 15.99 -36.95
C LYS A 851 -15.28 17.31 -36.89
N ILE A 852 -16.23 17.51 -37.80
CA ILE A 852 -17.18 18.64 -37.72
C ILE A 852 -18.13 18.42 -36.53
N ILE A 853 -18.82 17.28 -36.49
CA ILE A 853 -19.87 16.99 -35.49
C ILE A 853 -19.33 17.06 -34.05
N ASN A 854 -18.11 16.57 -33.80
CA ASN A 854 -17.49 16.56 -32.47
C ASN A 854 -17.10 17.96 -31.91
N ILE A 855 -17.30 19.05 -32.67
CA ILE A 855 -17.05 20.44 -32.24
C ILE A 855 -18.35 21.29 -32.24
N LEU A 856 -19.42 20.80 -32.85
CA LEU A 856 -20.72 21.48 -32.80
C LEU A 856 -21.33 21.38 -31.40
N PRO A 857 -22.06 22.42 -30.92
CA PRO A 857 -22.73 22.44 -29.62
C PRO A 857 -24.04 21.63 -29.66
N LEU A 858 -24.01 20.46 -30.26
CA LEU A 858 -25.15 19.55 -30.28
C LEU A 858 -25.39 18.99 -28.87
N PRO A 859 -26.64 18.69 -28.48
CA PRO A 859 -26.92 17.98 -27.24
C PRO A 859 -26.03 16.74 -27.10
N GLY A 860 -25.34 16.61 -25.97
CA GLY A 860 -24.41 15.54 -25.68
C GLY A 860 -22.98 15.70 -26.22
N ALA A 861 -22.65 16.77 -26.95
CA ALA A 861 -21.26 17.09 -27.34
C ALA A 861 -20.44 17.68 -26.18
N CYS A 862 -21.08 18.55 -25.39
CA CYS A 862 -20.61 18.97 -24.06
C CYS A 862 -21.39 18.20 -22.99
N VAL A 863 -20.73 17.84 -21.89
CA VAL A 863 -21.33 17.13 -20.75
C VAL A 863 -21.00 17.87 -19.46
N GLU A 864 -22.03 18.17 -18.68
CA GLU A 864 -21.91 18.81 -17.38
C GLU A 864 -21.63 17.80 -16.25
N LYS A 865 -20.72 18.18 -15.34
CA LYS A 865 -20.31 17.36 -14.20
C LYS A 865 -20.13 18.24 -12.96
N CYS A 866 -20.97 17.97 -11.95
CA CYS A 866 -21.03 18.71 -10.69
C CYS A 866 -20.43 17.88 -9.55
N PHE A 867 -19.50 18.46 -8.78
CA PHE A 867 -18.75 17.74 -7.74
C PHE A 867 -19.41 17.82 -6.35
N LEU A 868 -20.45 18.64 -6.21
CA LEU A 868 -21.29 18.82 -5.03
C LEU A 868 -22.76 18.51 -5.38
N ASN A 869 -23.65 18.65 -4.38
CA ASN A 869 -25.09 18.52 -4.57
C ASN A 869 -25.78 19.85 -4.90
N ASP A 870 -25.09 20.98 -4.71
CA ASP A 870 -25.52 22.31 -5.13
C ASP A 870 -24.90 22.65 -6.49
N ASP A 871 -25.66 23.29 -7.39
CA ASP A 871 -25.28 23.52 -8.80
C ASP A 871 -24.11 24.51 -9.00
N ASN A 872 -23.51 25.01 -7.92
CA ASN A 872 -22.48 26.06 -7.94
C ASN A 872 -21.03 25.56 -8.21
N ASP A 873 -20.79 24.24 -8.28
CA ASP A 873 -19.48 23.67 -8.70
C ASP A 873 -19.67 22.61 -9.80
N CYS A 874 -20.38 23.01 -10.85
CA CYS A 874 -20.55 22.29 -12.11
C CYS A 874 -19.54 22.76 -13.16
N ILE A 875 -18.97 21.81 -13.92
CA ILE A 875 -18.07 22.10 -15.05
C ILE A 875 -18.59 21.40 -16.30
N SER A 876 -18.78 22.15 -17.38
CA SER A 876 -19.14 21.62 -18.70
C SER A 876 -17.89 21.27 -19.50
N LEU A 877 -17.75 20.00 -19.89
CA LEU A 877 -16.55 19.45 -20.53
C LEU A 877 -16.87 18.89 -21.93
N LEU A 878 -15.96 19.09 -22.88
CA LEU A 878 -16.10 18.60 -24.26
C LEU A 878 -15.86 17.09 -24.32
N LYS A 879 -16.87 16.32 -24.73
CA LYS A 879 -16.83 14.84 -24.79
C LYS A 879 -15.75 14.27 -25.73
N ALA A 880 -15.24 15.10 -26.66
CA ALA A 880 -14.17 14.74 -27.58
C ALA A 880 -12.75 14.76 -26.97
N ASP A 881 -12.51 15.60 -25.95
CA ASP A 881 -11.35 15.54 -25.04
C ASP A 881 -11.74 16.30 -23.76
N TYR A 882 -12.04 15.57 -22.69
CA TYR A 882 -12.52 16.09 -21.41
C TYR A 882 -11.53 17.03 -20.68
N SER A 883 -10.33 17.26 -21.22
CA SER A 883 -9.44 18.33 -20.75
C SER A 883 -9.85 19.74 -21.25
N ILE A 884 -10.79 19.82 -22.20
CA ILE A 884 -11.28 21.08 -22.76
C ILE A 884 -12.63 21.44 -22.11
N PRO A 885 -12.71 22.52 -21.29
CA PRO A 885 -13.99 23.05 -20.85
C PRO A 885 -14.73 23.75 -21.99
N CYS A 886 -16.02 23.44 -22.12
CA CYS A 886 -16.92 24.10 -23.05
C CYS A 886 -17.18 25.57 -22.64
N SER A 887 -17.74 26.36 -23.56
CA SER A 887 -18.05 27.79 -23.36
C SER A 887 -16.86 28.70 -23.05
N THR A 888 -15.61 28.22 -23.23
CA THR A 888 -14.42 29.07 -23.25
C THR A 888 -14.24 29.77 -24.60
N SER A 889 -13.53 30.91 -24.65
CA SER A 889 -13.29 31.68 -25.89
C SER A 889 -12.81 30.79 -27.04
N ARG A 890 -11.74 30.01 -26.79
CA ARG A 890 -11.18 29.05 -27.76
C ARG A 890 -12.20 28.03 -28.27
N HIS A 891 -13.14 27.59 -27.42
CA HIS A 891 -14.23 26.72 -27.86
C HIS A 891 -15.21 27.48 -28.77
N SER A 892 -15.58 28.71 -28.43
CA SER A 892 -16.46 29.56 -29.24
C SER A 892 -15.87 29.83 -30.63
N ASP A 893 -14.60 30.22 -30.70
CA ASP A 893 -13.90 30.55 -31.95
C ASP A 893 -13.97 29.39 -32.96
N PHE A 894 -13.63 28.17 -32.51
CA PHE A 894 -13.67 26.98 -33.35
C PHE A 894 -15.10 26.44 -33.58
N TRP A 895 -16.04 26.67 -32.68
CA TRP A 895 -17.46 26.39 -32.91
C TRP A 895 -17.99 27.22 -34.08
N HIS A 896 -17.77 28.54 -34.13
CA HIS A 896 -18.27 29.36 -35.24
C HIS A 896 -17.74 28.88 -36.61
N ILE A 897 -16.47 28.44 -36.66
CA ILE A 897 -15.89 27.82 -37.87
C ILE A 897 -16.55 26.47 -38.18
N ALA A 898 -16.73 25.60 -37.19
CA ALA A 898 -17.39 24.30 -37.36
C ALA A 898 -18.86 24.45 -37.78
N ALA A 899 -19.57 25.49 -37.31
CA ALA A 899 -20.95 25.81 -37.67
C ALA A 899 -21.08 26.14 -39.16
N GLY A 900 -20.12 26.86 -39.76
CA GLY A 900 -20.05 27.07 -41.21
C GLY A 900 -19.91 25.77 -42.02
N PHE A 901 -19.29 24.74 -41.43
CA PHE A 901 -19.19 23.40 -42.02
C PHE A 901 -20.29 22.42 -41.55
N ALA A 902 -21.22 22.82 -40.66
CA ALA A 902 -22.25 21.94 -40.11
C ALA A 902 -23.21 21.38 -41.17
N LEU A 903 -23.34 22.05 -42.31
CA LEU A 903 -24.12 21.56 -43.44
C LEU A 903 -23.43 20.41 -44.19
N TYR A 904 -22.09 20.30 -44.16
CA TYR A 904 -21.35 19.31 -44.98
C TYR A 904 -21.80 17.85 -44.77
N PRO A 905 -21.98 17.34 -43.53
CA PRO A 905 -22.43 15.95 -43.31
C PRO A 905 -23.77 15.59 -43.95
N ILE A 906 -24.65 16.57 -44.20
CA ILE A 906 -26.02 16.37 -44.75
C ILE A 906 -26.09 16.84 -46.22
N ALA A 907 -25.54 18.01 -46.53
CA ALA A 907 -25.59 18.61 -47.85
C ALA A 907 -24.71 17.87 -48.88
N PHE A 908 -23.55 17.29 -48.49
CA PHE A 908 -22.71 16.56 -49.43
C PHE A 908 -23.40 15.29 -49.99
N PRO A 909 -24.01 14.40 -49.17
CA PRO A 909 -24.82 13.30 -49.69
C PRO A 909 -26.02 13.76 -50.55
N ILE A 910 -26.72 14.84 -50.18
CA ILE A 910 -27.88 15.34 -50.93
C ILE A 910 -27.45 15.92 -52.30
N LEU A 911 -26.38 16.72 -52.32
CA LEU A 911 -25.81 17.27 -53.56
C LEU A 911 -25.33 16.14 -54.48
N LEU A 912 -24.70 15.10 -53.93
CA LEU A 912 -24.27 13.92 -54.67
C LEU A 912 -25.46 13.15 -55.26
N LEU A 913 -26.56 12.96 -54.49
CA LEU A 913 -27.79 12.34 -54.98
C LEU A 913 -28.40 13.12 -56.15
N ALA A 914 -28.46 14.46 -56.03
CA ALA A 914 -28.96 15.34 -57.08
C ALA A 914 -28.07 15.33 -58.35
N LEU A 915 -26.74 15.28 -58.18
CA LEU A 915 -25.79 15.12 -59.28
C LEU A 915 -25.96 13.77 -59.98
N LEU A 916 -26.04 12.67 -59.24
CA LEU A 916 -26.26 11.33 -59.79
C LEU A 916 -27.58 11.25 -60.59
N TRP A 917 -28.67 11.80 -60.05
CA TRP A 917 -29.96 11.88 -60.75
C TRP A 917 -29.87 12.69 -62.06
N LYS A 918 -29.27 13.89 -62.00
CA LYS A 918 -29.10 14.78 -63.16
C LYS A 918 -28.21 14.16 -64.24
N CYS A 919 -27.12 13.52 -63.85
CA CYS A 919 -26.20 12.82 -64.75
C CYS A 919 -26.83 11.56 -65.38
N ARG A 920 -27.68 10.83 -64.64
CA ARG A 920 -28.44 9.68 -65.18
C ARG A 920 -29.53 10.13 -66.16
N LYS A 921 -30.18 11.28 -65.92
CA LYS A 921 -31.21 11.85 -66.81
C LYS A 921 -30.64 12.41 -68.12
N TYR A 922 -29.40 12.91 -68.12
CA TYR A 922 -28.75 13.51 -69.31
C TYR A 922 -27.34 12.94 -69.57
N PRO A 923 -27.20 11.65 -69.94
CA PRO A 923 -25.91 10.94 -69.98
C PRO A 923 -24.93 11.47 -71.03
N GLN A 924 -25.41 12.05 -72.14
CA GLN A 924 -24.56 12.51 -73.25
C GLN A 924 -23.78 13.80 -72.95
N LYS A 925 -24.30 14.69 -72.10
CA LYS A 925 -23.80 16.08 -71.98
C LYS A 925 -22.43 16.20 -71.28
N HIS A 926 -22.07 15.25 -70.41
CA HIS A 926 -20.87 15.33 -69.57
C HIS A 926 -20.10 13.99 -69.45
N LYS A 927 -19.84 13.32 -70.59
CA LYS A 927 -19.27 11.95 -70.67
C LYS A 927 -18.05 11.67 -69.76
N GLN A 928 -17.15 12.64 -69.57
CA GLN A 928 -15.95 12.47 -68.73
C GLN A 928 -16.23 12.59 -67.23
N PHE A 929 -17.15 13.47 -66.82
CA PHE A 929 -17.57 13.66 -65.43
C PHE A 929 -18.50 12.53 -64.97
N ASN A 930 -19.43 12.12 -65.85
CA ASN A 930 -20.32 10.98 -65.65
C ASN A 930 -19.55 9.67 -65.42
N PHE A 931 -18.36 9.52 -66.03
CA PHE A 931 -17.46 8.38 -65.77
C PHE A 931 -16.89 8.40 -64.35
N GLY A 932 -16.50 9.57 -63.83
CA GLY A 932 -16.00 9.69 -62.45
C GLY A 932 -17.07 9.35 -61.41
N LEU A 933 -18.33 9.68 -61.67
CA LEU A 933 -19.47 9.36 -60.80
C LEU A 933 -19.83 7.86 -60.74
N LYS A 934 -19.28 7.01 -61.61
CA LYS A 934 -19.54 5.55 -61.59
C LYS A 934 -19.23 4.89 -60.23
N VAL A 935 -18.21 5.40 -59.52
CA VAL A 935 -17.75 4.90 -58.21
C VAL A 935 -18.87 4.79 -57.15
N PHE A 936 -19.94 5.57 -57.30
CA PHE A 936 -21.10 5.56 -56.41
C PHE A 936 -22.19 4.55 -56.79
N TYR A 937 -22.30 4.09 -58.05
CA TYR A 937 -23.43 3.27 -58.50
C TYR A 937 -23.06 1.96 -59.24
N GLU A 938 -21.83 1.80 -59.72
CA GLU A 938 -21.40 0.69 -60.61
C GLU A 938 -21.44 -0.71 -59.96
N ASN A 939 -21.40 -0.79 -58.63
CA ASN A 939 -21.45 -2.05 -57.88
C ASN A 939 -22.88 -2.48 -57.51
N TYR A 940 -23.87 -1.61 -57.73
CA TYR A 940 -25.27 -1.84 -57.37
C TYR A 940 -26.12 -2.20 -58.60
N LYS A 941 -27.25 -2.88 -58.36
CA LYS A 941 -28.29 -3.13 -59.37
C LYS A 941 -28.91 -1.79 -59.80
N ASP A 942 -29.28 -1.66 -61.07
CA ASP A 942 -29.78 -0.40 -61.64
C ASP A 942 -30.94 0.26 -60.90
N LYS A 943 -31.81 -0.54 -60.26
CA LYS A 943 -32.92 -0.09 -59.40
C LYS A 943 -32.45 0.67 -58.14
N TYR A 944 -31.25 0.35 -57.63
CA TYR A 944 -30.71 0.81 -56.35
C TYR A 944 -29.45 1.67 -56.52
N TRP A 945 -29.35 2.40 -57.62
CA TRP A 945 -28.25 3.33 -57.96
C TRP A 945 -27.90 4.38 -56.89
N PHE A 946 -28.83 4.67 -55.99
CA PHE A 946 -28.66 5.62 -54.89
C PHE A 946 -28.08 4.99 -53.60
N TRP A 947 -27.86 3.66 -53.56
CA TRP A 947 -27.58 2.96 -52.31
C TRP A 947 -26.31 3.42 -51.59
N GLU A 948 -25.31 3.94 -52.30
CA GLU A 948 -24.11 4.51 -51.63
C GLU A 948 -24.46 5.66 -50.68
N ILE A 949 -25.52 6.42 -50.94
CA ILE A 949 -26.03 7.48 -50.05
C ILE A 949 -26.55 6.86 -48.74
N VAL A 950 -27.20 5.69 -48.81
CA VAL A 950 -27.65 4.92 -47.65
C VAL A 950 -26.46 4.41 -46.84
N GLU A 951 -25.42 3.87 -47.51
CA GLU A 951 -24.17 3.46 -46.87
C GLU A 951 -23.40 4.64 -46.23
N MET A 952 -23.42 5.83 -46.85
CA MET A 952 -22.83 7.05 -46.30
C MET A 952 -23.52 7.49 -45.00
N TYR A 953 -24.86 7.54 -44.98
CA TYR A 953 -25.60 7.83 -43.75
C TYR A 953 -25.45 6.74 -42.68
N ARG A 954 -25.47 5.46 -43.07
CA ARG A 954 -25.20 4.34 -42.17
C ARG A 954 -23.85 4.49 -41.46
N LYS A 955 -22.79 4.79 -42.21
CA LYS A 955 -21.45 5.09 -41.66
C LYS A 955 -21.49 6.28 -40.70
N LEU A 956 -22.15 7.38 -41.08
CA LEU A 956 -22.26 8.59 -40.25
C LEU A 956 -22.90 8.30 -38.88
N ILE A 957 -23.96 7.48 -38.85
CA ILE A 957 -24.66 7.09 -37.61
C ILE A 957 -23.71 6.42 -36.62
N PHE A 958 -23.02 5.34 -37.03
CA PHE A 958 -22.11 4.60 -36.15
C PHE A 958 -20.85 5.38 -35.75
N ILE A 959 -20.41 6.32 -36.59
CA ILE A 959 -19.14 7.04 -36.38
C ILE A 959 -19.34 8.32 -35.55
N SER A 960 -20.53 8.94 -35.61
CA SER A 960 -20.78 10.28 -35.02
C SER A 960 -22.08 10.39 -34.23
N VAL A 961 -23.20 9.80 -34.66
CA VAL A 961 -24.51 10.02 -34.01
C VAL A 961 -24.62 9.30 -32.66
N ILE A 962 -24.00 8.12 -32.51
CA ILE A 962 -23.96 7.39 -31.22
C ILE A 962 -23.32 8.25 -30.11
N LEU A 963 -22.36 9.13 -30.46
CA LEU A 963 -21.68 10.01 -29.50
C LEU A 963 -22.59 11.10 -28.89
N LEU A 964 -23.74 11.40 -29.50
CA LEU A 964 -24.67 12.44 -29.02
C LEU A 964 -25.59 11.96 -27.88
N PHE A 965 -25.79 10.65 -27.73
CA PHE A 965 -26.54 10.09 -26.60
C PHE A 965 -25.73 10.18 -25.31
N ASP A 966 -26.39 10.30 -24.15
CA ASP A 966 -25.70 10.36 -22.86
C ASP A 966 -24.95 9.05 -22.55
N SER A 967 -23.70 9.20 -22.12
CA SER A 967 -22.79 8.10 -21.77
C SER A 967 -23.03 7.48 -20.41
N GLU A 968 -23.68 8.17 -19.47
CA GLU A 968 -23.96 7.59 -18.15
C GLU A 968 -25.17 6.64 -18.15
N SER A 969 -25.93 6.62 -19.25
CA SER A 969 -27.06 5.72 -19.50
C SER A 969 -26.73 4.57 -20.45
N ASP A 970 -27.40 3.42 -20.28
CA ASP A 970 -27.33 2.27 -21.22
C ASP A 970 -27.91 2.58 -22.63
N SER A 971 -28.51 3.76 -22.83
CA SER A 971 -29.17 4.14 -24.10
C SER A 971 -28.22 4.18 -25.30
N GLN A 972 -26.93 4.52 -25.11
CA GLN A 972 -25.92 4.46 -26.17
C GLN A 972 -25.79 3.05 -26.76
N ILE A 973 -25.77 2.05 -25.89
CA ILE A 973 -25.62 0.64 -26.27
C ILE A 973 -26.92 0.16 -26.92
N GLY A 974 -28.07 0.48 -26.34
CA GLY A 974 -29.39 0.17 -26.92
C GLY A 974 -29.56 0.75 -28.33
N PHE A 975 -29.24 2.02 -28.53
CA PHE A 975 -29.29 2.68 -29.85
C PHE A 975 -28.29 2.05 -30.84
N ALA A 976 -27.09 1.69 -30.40
CA ALA A 976 -26.10 1.00 -31.24
C ALA A 976 -26.60 -0.37 -31.73
N VAL A 977 -27.26 -1.16 -30.86
CA VAL A 977 -27.88 -2.44 -31.22
C VAL A 977 -29.00 -2.22 -32.23
N ILE A 978 -29.94 -1.30 -31.94
CA ILE A 978 -31.07 -0.97 -32.82
C ILE A 978 -30.59 -0.53 -34.20
N ALA A 979 -29.60 0.35 -34.28
CA ALA A 979 -29.01 0.81 -35.54
C ALA A 979 -28.34 -0.33 -36.32
N ALA A 980 -27.72 -1.30 -35.64
CA ALA A 980 -27.09 -2.47 -36.27
C ALA A 980 -28.15 -3.44 -36.83
N SER A 981 -29.17 -3.78 -36.05
CA SER A 981 -30.30 -4.61 -36.50
C SER A 981 -31.03 -3.97 -37.68
N ALA A 982 -31.39 -2.68 -37.59
CA ALA A 982 -32.05 -1.95 -38.67
C ALA A 982 -31.20 -1.91 -39.95
N SER A 983 -29.88 -1.67 -39.82
CA SER A 983 -28.95 -1.70 -40.95
C SER A 983 -28.91 -3.07 -41.66
N GLY A 984 -28.87 -4.16 -40.89
CA GLY A 984 -28.88 -5.53 -41.42
C GLY A 984 -30.20 -5.84 -42.13
N ILE A 985 -31.33 -5.58 -41.47
CA ILE A 985 -32.68 -5.81 -42.01
C ILE A 985 -32.88 -5.05 -43.32
N VAL A 986 -32.60 -3.74 -43.35
CA VAL A 986 -32.73 -2.90 -44.55
C VAL A 986 -31.85 -3.42 -45.69
N TYR A 987 -30.61 -3.83 -45.43
CA TYR A 987 -29.76 -4.43 -46.48
C TYR A 987 -30.34 -5.76 -47.01
N THR A 988 -30.75 -6.66 -46.13
CA THR A 988 -31.24 -8.00 -46.52
C THR A 988 -32.58 -8.00 -47.26
N ILE A 989 -33.42 -6.98 -47.04
CA ILE A 989 -34.68 -6.75 -47.79
C ILE A 989 -34.37 -6.33 -49.23
N PHE A 990 -33.49 -5.33 -49.43
CA PHE A 990 -33.29 -4.74 -50.75
C PHE A 990 -32.21 -5.45 -51.59
N ARG A 991 -31.23 -6.11 -50.97
CA ARG A 991 -30.05 -6.76 -51.59
C ARG A 991 -29.50 -5.99 -52.80
N PRO A 992 -28.96 -4.79 -52.57
CA PRO A 992 -28.70 -3.81 -53.62
C PRO A 992 -27.53 -4.16 -54.54
N MET A 993 -26.55 -4.96 -54.10
CA MET A 993 -25.34 -5.25 -54.87
C MET A 993 -25.61 -6.14 -56.09
N LYS A 994 -24.81 -5.93 -57.14
CA LYS A 994 -24.96 -6.63 -58.44
C LYS A 994 -24.32 -8.03 -58.44
N ASP A 995 -23.14 -8.18 -57.85
CA ASP A 995 -22.42 -9.45 -57.78
C ASP A 995 -22.85 -10.31 -56.57
N LYS A 996 -22.95 -11.64 -56.78
CA LYS A 996 -23.42 -12.60 -55.76
C LYS A 996 -22.43 -12.79 -54.59
N PHE A 997 -21.13 -12.52 -54.79
CA PHE A 997 -20.11 -12.58 -53.72
C PHE A 997 -19.98 -11.24 -53.00
N GLU A 998 -20.01 -10.11 -53.71
CA GLU A 998 -20.07 -8.77 -53.10
C GLU A 998 -21.29 -8.67 -52.15
N ASP A 999 -22.47 -9.13 -52.58
CA ASP A 999 -23.70 -9.17 -51.77
C ASP A 999 -23.57 -10.05 -50.50
N ARG A 1000 -22.99 -11.25 -50.65
CA ARG A 1000 -22.72 -12.17 -49.52
C ARG A 1000 -21.70 -11.57 -48.54
N LEU A 1001 -20.64 -10.93 -49.03
CA LEU A 1001 -19.60 -10.30 -48.22
C LEU A 1001 -20.14 -9.10 -47.42
N GLN A 1002 -20.92 -8.21 -48.05
CA GLN A 1002 -21.56 -7.08 -47.37
C GLN A 1002 -22.61 -7.56 -46.35
N THR A 1003 -23.38 -8.60 -46.66
CA THR A 1003 -24.30 -9.23 -45.70
C THR A 1003 -23.54 -9.77 -44.48
N PHE A 1004 -22.44 -10.49 -44.70
CA PHE A 1004 -21.59 -11.03 -43.63
C PHE A 1004 -20.95 -9.93 -42.77
N VAL A 1005 -20.47 -8.85 -43.39
CA VAL A 1005 -19.97 -7.65 -42.70
C VAL A 1005 -21.01 -7.04 -41.76
N LEU A 1006 -22.27 -6.94 -42.18
CA LEU A 1006 -23.35 -6.39 -41.34
C LEU A 1006 -23.69 -7.31 -40.17
N TRP A 1007 -23.69 -8.63 -40.35
CA TRP A 1007 -23.84 -9.59 -39.26
C TRP A 1007 -22.69 -9.50 -38.25
N VAL A 1008 -21.43 -9.43 -38.71
CA VAL A 1008 -20.27 -9.26 -37.82
C VAL A 1008 -20.33 -7.95 -37.04
N ILE A 1009 -20.79 -6.84 -37.65
CA ILE A 1009 -21.07 -5.59 -36.92
C ILE A 1009 -22.13 -5.81 -35.83
N PHE A 1010 -23.26 -6.44 -36.14
CA PHE A 1010 -24.32 -6.72 -35.18
C PHE A 1010 -23.82 -7.58 -34.00
N PHE A 1011 -23.15 -8.70 -34.26
CA PHE A 1011 -22.61 -9.56 -33.20
C PHE A 1011 -21.55 -8.83 -32.35
N ASN A 1012 -20.68 -8.02 -32.96
CA ASN A 1012 -19.70 -7.20 -32.22
C ASN A 1012 -20.37 -6.22 -31.24
N VAL A 1013 -21.47 -5.58 -31.64
CA VAL A 1013 -22.22 -4.65 -30.77
C VAL A 1013 -22.95 -5.39 -29.65
N CYS A 1014 -23.60 -6.51 -29.96
CA CYS A 1014 -24.30 -7.34 -28.96
C CYS A 1014 -23.34 -7.93 -27.91
N LEU A 1015 -22.17 -8.43 -28.34
CA LEU A 1015 -21.12 -8.89 -27.41
C LEU A 1015 -20.58 -7.73 -26.56
N GLY A 1016 -20.44 -6.52 -27.12
CA GLY A 1016 -20.07 -5.32 -26.38
C GLY A 1016 -21.12 -4.92 -25.32
N ALA A 1017 -22.41 -5.10 -25.62
CA ALA A 1017 -23.50 -4.87 -24.67
C ALA A 1017 -23.43 -5.84 -23.48
N VAL A 1018 -23.19 -7.13 -23.73
CA VAL A 1018 -23.01 -8.14 -22.68
C VAL A 1018 -21.81 -7.81 -21.80
N TYR A 1019 -20.68 -7.41 -22.39
CA TYR A 1019 -19.46 -7.07 -21.66
C TYR A 1019 -19.54 -5.73 -20.89
N SER A 1020 -20.56 -4.90 -21.12
CA SER A 1020 -20.70 -3.61 -20.45
C SER A 1020 -21.24 -3.71 -19.01
N ARG A 1021 -21.68 -4.89 -18.57
CA ARG A 1021 -22.18 -5.12 -17.19
C ARG A 1021 -21.04 -5.65 -16.31
N PRO A 1022 -20.50 -4.85 -15.36
CA PRO A 1022 -19.48 -5.35 -14.45
C PRO A 1022 -20.10 -6.40 -13.52
N THR A 1023 -19.58 -7.63 -13.57
CA THR A 1023 -19.91 -8.68 -12.60
C THR A 1023 -19.27 -8.34 -11.25
N LEU A 1024 -19.98 -7.54 -10.46
CA LEU A 1024 -19.77 -7.44 -9.02
C LEU A 1024 -20.14 -8.78 -8.38
N ASN A 1025 -19.23 -9.75 -8.45
CA ASN A 1025 -18.99 -10.81 -7.45
C ASN A 1025 -17.76 -11.66 -7.83
N GLU A 1026 -16.86 -11.79 -6.86
CA GLU A 1026 -16.09 -12.98 -6.48
C GLU A 1026 -15.53 -13.95 -7.56
N GLY A 1027 -14.20 -13.89 -7.74
CA GLY A 1027 -13.34 -15.07 -7.62
C GLY A 1027 -13.21 -16.07 -8.79
N HIS A 1028 -14.20 -16.22 -9.67
CA HIS A 1028 -14.18 -17.24 -10.74
C HIS A 1028 -14.58 -16.66 -12.11
N GLY A 1029 -13.64 -16.00 -12.82
CA GLY A 1029 -13.94 -15.21 -14.03
C GLY A 1029 -13.10 -15.45 -15.30
N ASP A 1030 -11.92 -16.05 -15.23
CA ASP A 1030 -10.96 -16.03 -16.37
C ASP A 1030 -11.48 -16.74 -17.63
N ASN A 1031 -12.10 -17.93 -17.49
CA ASN A 1031 -12.54 -18.72 -18.65
C ASN A 1031 -13.60 -18.02 -19.52
N ASN A 1032 -14.55 -17.30 -18.89
CA ASN A 1032 -15.62 -16.61 -19.62
C ASN A 1032 -15.08 -15.41 -20.41
N THR A 1033 -14.12 -14.67 -19.84
CA THR A 1033 -13.47 -13.57 -20.58
C THR A 1033 -12.63 -14.08 -21.73
N LEU A 1034 -11.90 -15.19 -21.56
CA LEU A 1034 -11.12 -15.83 -22.62
C LEU A 1034 -11.99 -16.27 -23.81
N PHE A 1035 -13.13 -16.91 -23.55
CA PHE A 1035 -14.06 -17.33 -24.61
C PHE A 1035 -14.56 -16.15 -25.46
N VAL A 1036 -15.02 -15.07 -24.82
CA VAL A 1036 -15.49 -13.86 -25.50
C VAL A 1036 -14.36 -13.20 -26.31
N ASN A 1037 -13.13 -13.15 -25.76
CA ASN A 1037 -11.95 -12.63 -26.46
C ASN A 1037 -11.65 -13.40 -27.76
N VAL A 1038 -11.77 -14.73 -27.74
CA VAL A 1038 -11.53 -15.61 -28.89
C VAL A 1038 -12.64 -15.46 -29.94
N MET A 1039 -13.91 -15.44 -29.54
CA MET A 1039 -15.04 -15.21 -30.45
C MET A 1039 -14.93 -13.87 -31.19
N PHE A 1040 -14.62 -12.78 -30.48
CA PHE A 1040 -14.37 -11.48 -31.10
C PHE A 1040 -13.25 -11.53 -32.14
N PHE A 1041 -12.13 -12.21 -31.85
CA PHE A 1041 -11.02 -12.30 -32.78
C PHE A 1041 -11.40 -13.05 -34.06
N ILE A 1042 -12.03 -14.22 -33.94
CA ILE A 1042 -12.46 -15.05 -35.07
C ILE A 1042 -13.47 -14.30 -35.96
N LEU A 1043 -14.48 -13.65 -35.36
CA LEU A 1043 -15.47 -12.88 -36.10
C LEU A 1043 -14.83 -11.74 -36.92
N ASN A 1044 -13.90 -10.98 -36.35
CA ASN A 1044 -13.31 -9.83 -37.05
C ASN A 1044 -12.20 -10.21 -38.05
N CYS A 1045 -11.50 -11.33 -37.85
CA CYS A 1045 -10.52 -11.85 -38.81
C CYS A 1045 -11.18 -12.56 -39.99
N SER A 1046 -12.31 -13.26 -39.79
CA SER A 1046 -13.00 -13.99 -40.87
C SER A 1046 -13.41 -13.09 -42.03
N VAL A 1047 -13.85 -11.85 -41.77
CA VAL A 1047 -14.17 -10.84 -42.81
C VAL A 1047 -12.99 -10.59 -43.75
N LEU A 1048 -11.77 -10.47 -43.18
CA LEU A 1048 -10.56 -10.26 -43.97
C LEU A 1048 -10.22 -11.50 -44.79
N VAL A 1049 -10.31 -12.70 -44.19
CA VAL A 1049 -10.01 -13.98 -44.84
C VAL A 1049 -10.93 -14.23 -46.04
N VAL A 1050 -12.25 -14.04 -45.87
CA VAL A 1050 -13.25 -14.22 -46.95
C VAL A 1050 -12.97 -13.25 -48.11
N ALA A 1051 -12.70 -11.97 -47.81
CA ALA A 1051 -12.49 -10.96 -48.85
C ALA A 1051 -11.13 -11.12 -49.58
N VAL A 1052 -10.06 -11.42 -48.86
CA VAL A 1052 -8.71 -11.62 -49.44
C VAL A 1052 -8.60 -12.95 -50.18
N GLY A 1053 -9.21 -14.03 -49.67
CA GLY A 1053 -9.13 -15.36 -50.25
C GLY A 1053 -9.58 -15.41 -51.71
N LYS A 1054 -10.77 -14.88 -52.02
CA LYS A 1054 -11.28 -14.82 -53.41
C LYS A 1054 -10.50 -13.81 -54.27
N GLY A 1055 -10.02 -12.72 -53.68
CA GLY A 1055 -9.18 -11.74 -54.39
C GLY A 1055 -7.86 -12.33 -54.88
N LEU A 1056 -7.16 -13.08 -54.02
CA LEU A 1056 -5.98 -13.86 -54.39
C LEU A 1056 -6.32 -14.95 -55.41
N LEU A 1057 -7.46 -15.64 -55.26
CA LEU A 1057 -7.88 -16.69 -56.19
C LEU A 1057 -8.06 -16.15 -57.63
N HIS A 1058 -8.63 -14.94 -57.79
CA HIS A 1058 -8.73 -14.29 -59.10
C HIS A 1058 -7.39 -13.80 -59.64
N LEU A 1059 -6.50 -13.27 -58.80
CA LEU A 1059 -5.14 -12.87 -59.22
C LEU A 1059 -4.32 -14.09 -59.69
N ILE A 1060 -4.44 -15.23 -59.00
CA ILE A 1060 -3.74 -16.48 -59.34
C ILE A 1060 -4.28 -17.06 -60.67
N HIS A 1061 -5.60 -17.15 -60.85
CA HIS A 1061 -6.18 -17.60 -62.12
C HIS A 1061 -5.86 -16.66 -63.29
N GLY A 1062 -5.86 -15.34 -63.05
CA GLY A 1062 -5.44 -14.34 -64.04
C GLY A 1062 -3.96 -14.44 -64.44
N CYS A 1063 -3.10 -15.04 -63.60
CA CYS A 1063 -1.72 -15.36 -63.94
C CYS A 1063 -1.55 -16.74 -64.61
N ARG A 1064 -2.40 -17.72 -64.31
CA ARG A 1064 -2.39 -19.05 -64.97
C ARG A 1064 -2.81 -18.97 -66.44
N ARG A 1065 -3.80 -18.15 -66.79
CA ARG A 1065 -4.36 -18.01 -68.16
C ARG A 1065 -3.43 -17.27 -69.15
N LYS A 1066 -2.12 -17.46 -69.03
CA LYS A 1066 -1.06 -16.76 -69.77
C LYS A 1066 0.07 -17.69 -70.23
N ARG A 1067 -0.18 -19.00 -70.30
CA ARG A 1067 0.83 -20.02 -70.63
C ARG A 1067 0.48 -20.90 -71.84
N ASP A 1068 -0.80 -21.15 -72.10
CA ASP A 1068 -1.25 -21.98 -73.21
C ASP A 1068 -2.19 -21.18 -74.14
N PRO A 1069 -1.80 -20.92 -75.40
CA PRO A 1069 -2.73 -20.85 -76.52
C PRO A 1069 -3.18 -22.28 -76.90
N ASP A 1070 -4.24 -22.37 -77.71
CA ASP A 1070 -4.72 -23.58 -78.38
C ASP A 1070 -5.02 -24.80 -77.48
N TYR A 1071 -6.29 -24.93 -77.09
CA TYR A 1071 -7.08 -26.15 -77.33
C TYR A 1071 -8.57 -25.87 -77.05
N GLU A 1072 -9.42 -26.01 -78.06
CA GLU A 1072 -10.86 -26.21 -77.88
C GLU A 1072 -11.12 -27.69 -77.54
N VAL A 1073 -12.19 -27.99 -76.79
CA VAL A 1073 -13.12 -29.12 -77.02
C VAL A 1073 -14.23 -29.12 -75.95
N LEU A 1074 -15.48 -29.22 -76.46
CA LEU A 1074 -16.79 -29.62 -75.89
C LEU A 1074 -17.10 -29.56 -74.38
N GLU A 1075 -18.35 -29.19 -74.09
CA GLU A 1075 -19.08 -29.56 -72.86
C GLU A 1075 -19.32 -31.09 -72.79
N PRO A 1076 -19.67 -31.64 -71.60
CA PRO A 1076 -21.08 -32.02 -71.52
C PRO A 1076 -21.77 -31.78 -70.15
N ILE A 1077 -23.06 -31.47 -70.30
CA ILE A 1077 -24.24 -31.73 -69.44
C ILE A 1077 -24.05 -32.73 -68.29
N LEU A 1078 -24.44 -32.30 -67.08
CA LEU A 1078 -25.16 -33.00 -65.98
C LEU A 1078 -24.95 -32.16 -64.70
N GLY A 1079 -25.76 -32.19 -63.65
CA GLY A 1079 -26.97 -32.95 -63.31
C GLY A 1079 -27.23 -32.72 -61.82
N GLU A 1080 -28.49 -32.73 -61.36
CA GLU A 1080 -28.81 -32.50 -59.95
C GLU A 1080 -28.54 -33.74 -59.09
N GLU A 1081 -28.18 -33.56 -57.82
CA GLU A 1081 -28.52 -34.52 -56.77
C GLU A 1081 -28.62 -33.81 -55.40
N ASP A 1082 -29.69 -34.13 -54.66
CA ASP A 1082 -30.13 -33.46 -53.43
C ASP A 1082 -30.35 -34.54 -52.35
N HIS A 1083 -29.79 -34.36 -51.15
CA HIS A 1083 -29.97 -35.23 -49.97
C HIS A 1083 -29.49 -36.72 -50.17
N VAL A 1084 -29.46 -37.64 -49.19
CA VAL A 1084 -30.09 -37.76 -47.86
C VAL A 1084 -29.17 -38.50 -46.85
N THR A 1085 -29.57 -38.51 -45.57
CA THR A 1085 -29.09 -39.32 -44.41
C THR A 1085 -27.76 -38.92 -43.74
N GLU A 1086 -27.65 -38.92 -42.41
CA GLU A 1086 -28.63 -39.23 -41.33
C GLU A 1086 -28.59 -38.17 -40.22
#